data_AF-A0AAV1TNG2-F1
#
_entry.id   AF-A0AAV1TNG2-F1
#
_cell.length_a   1.000
_cell.length_b   1.000
_cell.length_c   1.000
_cell.angle_alpha   90.00
_cell.angle_beta   90.00
_cell.angle_gamma   90.00
#
_symmetry.space_group_name_H-M   'P 1'
#
loop_
_entity.id
_entity.type
_entity.pdbx_description
1 polymer ?
#
loop_
_entity_poly.entity_id
_entity_poly.type
_entity_poly.pdbx_seq_one_letter_code
_entity_poly.pdbx_strand_id
1 'polypeptide(L)'
;MVQVALLCAIVGLPRSTFVVDIDTDRSVAHLKKDIKDENTVDVLCDARELRLFLAKKDGAWLRDDGDLDRLIQTQGILDGMEEMRASWRLRKPSLFGTGLFLEEDVVHVLVMLPPTMPGPQSEPTTVGNAHSASQLVLSMFDKVSRLLWEIFSRLPILQRDTITVGGLTIPFAPTMWKDSSLDKFWKVFRECYSDADLAAGAVIALPEETFILGNDLLGSHIYIRHCYPQLWNTCLDTFECTRHLVILGSPGIGETYFCYLILLYLARDGKTVVYETGQRKMRILFSGELVIQGSRSDFDKILDLCETFYIVDGMKPQDYKAETILVTSPRHEIWFEFHKFDCGRFYMPVWTEEEIFQCRELMYSDRPVNDVKECFRKWGGIARYVLRYAMDQDQQKLFDETIAKVDLKALIKSHGKLSGDDKLISHRILHYRVNDDFTEQGYTFASDYVLDIIYQQLYEHNRAKLVAFLDASRGFDLYAVIRGRVFERYVHSVLPQGGNFRVRRLTVGPKHITAGVNEGERKVKRAVVDEDTKTVHLPKLKNVVFERDEQVTSADLATYLRPKASNFESVDAMATPNILFQVTCARVHPCKRKGLCRVLDLLGKPAEPRLYFVVPPDIFDDFRYQAYQHNERKKQKDEDNIVEKLEQFVMEVSYAHEIPRIKEAEGEDPMKKKVKKVQDNVTREKCGLVSE
;
A
#
# COMPACT_ATOMS: atom_id res chain seq x y z
N MET A 1 14.87 6.79 20.12
CA MET A 1 13.70 7.18 20.92
C MET A 1 12.53 6.34 20.42
N VAL A 2 11.89 5.58 21.31
CA VAL A 2 10.78 4.67 20.96
C VAL A 2 9.47 5.39 21.26
N GLN A 3 8.70 5.72 20.22
CA GLN A 3 7.37 6.33 20.37
C GLN A 3 6.29 5.26 20.44
N VAL A 4 5.25 5.52 21.23
CA VAL A 4 4.03 4.73 21.32
C VAL A 4 2.81 5.61 21.10
N ALA A 5 1.80 5.07 20.44
CA ALA A 5 0.50 5.69 20.25
C ALA A 5 -0.47 5.16 21.30
N LEU A 6 -0.84 5.98 22.28
CA LEU A 6 -1.76 5.59 23.36
C LEU A 6 -3.17 6.06 23.02
N LEU A 7 -4.09 5.12 22.80
CA LEU A 7 -5.52 5.42 22.71
C LEU A 7 -6.05 5.77 24.11
N CYS A 8 -6.53 7.01 24.27
CA CYS A 8 -7.10 7.55 25.49
C CYS A 8 -8.62 7.67 25.36
N ALA A 9 -9.36 7.55 26.46
CA ALA A 9 -10.78 7.89 26.53
C ALA A 9 -11.10 8.68 27.80
N ILE A 10 -11.99 9.68 27.74
CA ILE A 10 -12.38 10.49 28.89
C ILE A 10 -13.56 9.83 29.61
N VAL A 11 -13.36 9.52 30.89
CA VAL A 11 -14.39 8.92 31.75
C VAL A 11 -15.57 9.88 31.89
N GLY A 12 -16.78 9.38 31.61
CA GLY A 12 -18.02 10.15 31.68
C GLY A 12 -18.37 10.97 30.43
N LEU A 13 -17.51 10.97 29.40
CA LEU A 13 -17.76 11.70 28.15
C LEU A 13 -17.85 10.73 26.96
N PRO A 14 -19.02 10.54 26.31
CA PRO A 14 -19.15 9.68 25.14
C PRO A 14 -18.35 10.22 23.95
N ARG A 15 -17.90 9.32 23.07
CA ARG A 15 -17.13 9.62 21.84
C ARG A 15 -15.88 10.47 22.10
N SER A 16 -15.24 10.24 23.25
CA SER A 16 -14.08 10.99 23.71
C SER A 16 -12.76 10.24 23.51
N THR A 17 -12.71 9.31 22.55
CA THR A 17 -11.49 8.60 22.23
C THR A 17 -10.55 9.47 21.39
N PHE A 18 -9.27 9.50 21.75
CA PHE A 18 -8.22 10.22 21.02
C PHE A 18 -6.86 9.56 21.23
N VAL A 19 -5.96 9.73 20.27
CA VAL A 19 -4.63 9.12 20.30
C VAL A 19 -3.58 10.14 20.73
N VAL A 20 -2.71 9.74 21.65
CA VAL A 20 -1.56 10.56 22.08
C VAL A 20 -0.27 9.83 21.73
N ASP A 21 0.53 10.45 20.86
CA ASP A 21 1.87 9.96 20.50
C ASP A 21 2.91 10.47 21.49
N ILE A 22 3.57 9.56 22.21
CA ILE A 22 4.53 9.91 23.25
C ILE A 22 5.76 8.99 23.26
N ASP A 23 6.94 9.55 23.55
CA ASP A 23 8.16 8.77 23.75
C ASP A 23 8.10 7.98 25.06
N THR A 24 8.37 6.68 24.98
CA THR A 24 8.37 5.75 26.13
C THR A 24 9.38 6.12 27.22
N ASP A 25 10.43 6.87 26.92
CA ASP A 25 11.37 7.38 27.94
C ASP A 25 10.79 8.54 28.76
N ARG A 26 9.67 9.15 28.33
CA ARG A 26 8.97 10.21 29.08
C ARG A 26 8.16 9.65 30.26
N SER A 27 7.80 10.55 31.16
CA SER A 27 7.00 10.21 32.34
C SER A 27 5.50 10.41 32.12
N VAL A 28 4.69 9.82 33.00
CA VAL A 28 3.24 10.05 33.04
C VAL A 28 2.90 11.54 33.22
N ALA A 29 3.75 12.34 33.86
CA ALA A 29 3.56 13.80 33.91
C ALA A 29 3.62 14.46 32.52
N HIS A 30 4.50 13.97 31.63
CA HIS A 30 4.54 14.42 30.24
C HIS A 30 3.31 13.92 29.48
N LEU A 31 2.87 12.67 29.73
CA LEU A 31 1.62 12.14 29.15
C LEU A 31 0.41 13.00 29.51
N LYS A 32 0.29 13.45 30.77
CA LYS A 32 -0.77 14.37 31.19
C LYS A 32 -0.74 15.70 30.42
N LYS A 33 0.45 16.21 30.11
CA LYS A 33 0.61 17.43 29.31
C LYS A 33 0.20 17.19 27.86
N ASP A 34 0.70 16.11 27.26
CA ASP A 34 0.40 15.75 25.87
C ASP A 34 -1.10 15.42 25.69
N ILE A 35 -1.77 14.82 26.68
CA ILE A 35 -3.24 14.64 26.70
C ILE A 35 -3.98 15.97 26.69
N LYS A 36 -3.56 16.94 27.51
CA LYS A 36 -4.17 18.26 27.55
C LYS A 36 -3.97 19.01 26.22
N ASP A 37 -2.78 18.91 25.65
CA ASP A 37 -2.43 19.58 24.40
C ASP A 37 -3.19 18.97 23.20
N GLU A 38 -3.44 17.65 23.20
CA GLU A 38 -4.19 16.95 22.15
C GLU A 38 -5.71 17.13 22.28
N ASN A 39 -6.26 17.26 23.50
CA ASN A 39 -7.70 17.48 23.73
C ASN A 39 -7.98 18.75 24.56
N THR A 40 -7.66 19.91 23.97
CA THR A 40 -7.87 21.23 24.62
C THR A 40 -9.34 21.64 24.75
N VAL A 41 -10.25 20.98 24.03
CA VAL A 41 -11.70 21.27 24.07
C VAL A 41 -12.34 20.65 25.30
N ASP A 42 -12.04 19.38 25.60
CA ASP A 42 -12.64 18.65 26.70
C ASP A 42 -11.80 18.72 27.99
N VAL A 43 -10.48 18.97 27.87
CA VAL A 43 -9.55 19.07 29.01
C VAL A 43 -9.22 20.53 29.34
N LEU A 44 -10.14 21.18 30.06
CA LEU A 44 -9.99 22.60 30.45
C LEU A 44 -9.15 22.81 31.72
N CYS A 45 -8.96 21.77 32.54
CA CYS A 45 -8.21 21.85 33.79
C CYS A 45 -6.69 21.88 33.56
N ASP A 46 -5.91 22.13 34.62
CA ASP A 46 -4.45 21.97 34.52
C ASP A 46 -4.08 20.50 34.28
N ALA A 47 -3.05 20.25 33.45
CA ALA A 47 -2.59 18.88 33.17
C ALA A 47 -2.23 18.10 34.45
N ARG A 48 -1.74 18.79 35.49
CA ARG A 48 -1.41 18.18 36.79
C ARG A 48 -2.63 17.62 37.53
N GLU A 49 -3.83 18.13 37.23
CA GLU A 49 -5.10 17.75 37.89
C GLU A 49 -5.75 16.53 37.25
N LEU A 50 -5.32 16.14 36.04
CA LEU A 50 -5.77 14.91 35.41
C LEU A 50 -5.40 13.69 36.24
N ARG A 51 -6.32 12.75 36.39
CA ARG A 51 -6.03 11.41 36.91
C ARG A 51 -6.07 10.43 35.76
N LEU A 52 -5.01 9.64 35.61
CA LEU A 52 -4.86 8.68 34.50
C LEU A 52 -4.89 7.27 35.06
N PHE A 53 -5.61 6.38 34.41
CA PHE A 53 -5.74 4.98 34.78
C PHE A 53 -5.35 4.09 33.61
N LEU A 54 -4.69 2.97 33.86
CA LEU A 54 -4.55 1.93 32.86
C LEU A 54 -5.92 1.34 32.59
N ALA A 55 -6.33 1.34 31.32
CA ALA A 55 -7.60 0.78 30.87
C ALA A 55 -7.54 -0.77 30.81
N LYS A 56 -6.94 -1.38 31.83
CA LYS A 56 -6.67 -2.80 31.96
C LYS A 56 -7.28 -3.34 33.24
N LYS A 57 -8.10 -4.37 33.12
CA LYS A 57 -8.77 -5.04 34.24
C LYS A 57 -8.54 -6.55 34.15
N ASP A 58 -8.09 -7.16 35.24
CA ASP A 58 -7.81 -8.60 35.34
C ASP A 58 -6.89 -9.12 34.21
N GLY A 59 -5.96 -8.29 33.74
CA GLY A 59 -5.02 -8.63 32.67
C GLY A 59 -5.51 -8.38 31.25
N ALA A 60 -6.76 -7.98 31.04
CA ALA A 60 -7.36 -7.66 29.74
C ALA A 60 -7.58 -6.16 29.55
N TRP A 61 -7.32 -5.63 28.35
CA TRP A 61 -7.58 -4.23 28.01
C TRP A 61 -9.05 -3.98 27.66
N LEU A 62 -9.51 -2.76 27.89
CA LEU A 62 -10.85 -2.30 27.50
C LEU A 62 -10.90 -2.10 25.98
N ARG A 63 -11.87 -2.72 25.30
CA ARG A 63 -11.99 -2.61 23.84
C ARG A 63 -12.58 -1.27 23.39
N ASP A 64 -12.10 -0.78 22.25
CA ASP A 64 -12.72 0.31 21.51
C ASP A 64 -13.76 -0.26 20.53
N ASP A 65 -14.90 -0.68 21.07
CA ASP A 65 -16.03 -1.22 20.32
C ASP A 65 -17.32 -0.44 20.60
N GLY A 66 -18.44 -0.88 20.02
CA GLY A 66 -19.73 -0.20 20.15
C GLY A 66 -20.25 -0.07 21.59
N ASP A 67 -19.67 -0.80 22.56
CA ASP A 67 -20.05 -0.73 23.97
C ASP A 67 -19.20 0.27 24.77
N LEU A 68 -18.08 0.77 24.23
CA LEU A 68 -17.14 1.64 24.95
C LEU A 68 -17.83 2.89 25.54
N ASP A 69 -18.64 3.58 24.74
CA ASP A 69 -19.36 4.80 25.15
C ASP A 69 -20.24 4.55 26.38
N ARG A 70 -20.85 3.37 26.47
CA ARG A 70 -21.69 2.97 27.61
C ARG A 70 -20.84 2.61 28.82
N LEU A 71 -19.70 1.96 28.61
CA LEU A 71 -18.79 1.53 29.67
C LEU A 71 -18.12 2.71 30.37
N ILE A 72 -17.59 3.69 29.62
CA ILE A 72 -16.92 4.86 30.20
C ILE A 72 -17.85 5.78 30.99
N GLN A 73 -19.17 5.65 30.81
CA GLN A 73 -20.21 6.35 31.56
C GLN A 73 -20.72 5.55 32.77
N THR A 74 -20.30 4.29 32.95
CA THR A 74 -20.76 3.44 34.04
C THR A 74 -20.10 3.85 35.37
N GLN A 75 -20.92 4.00 36.41
CA GLN A 75 -20.43 4.29 37.76
C GLN A 75 -19.56 3.12 38.25
N GLY A 76 -18.36 3.43 38.74
CA GLY A 76 -17.39 2.40 39.17
C GLY A 76 -16.58 1.78 38.03
N ILE A 77 -16.54 2.36 36.82
CA ILE A 77 -15.71 1.87 35.71
C ILE A 77 -14.22 1.73 36.08
N LEU A 78 -13.73 2.59 36.96
CA LEU A 78 -12.33 2.57 37.42
C LEU A 78 -12.07 1.53 38.52
N ASP A 79 -13.08 0.81 38.99
CA ASP A 79 -12.93 -0.18 40.06
C ASP A 79 -12.11 -1.37 39.56
N GLY A 80 -10.94 -1.54 40.17
CA GLY A 80 -9.95 -2.56 39.81
C GLY A 80 -8.92 -2.12 38.76
N MET A 81 -8.95 -0.86 38.30
CA MET A 81 -7.96 -0.31 37.37
C MET A 81 -6.79 0.37 38.11
N GLU A 82 -5.58 0.28 37.54
CA GLU A 82 -4.38 0.85 38.17
C GLU A 82 -4.24 2.35 37.86
N GLU A 83 -4.23 3.19 38.90
CA GLU A 83 -3.96 4.63 38.76
C GLU A 83 -2.47 4.88 38.48
N MET A 84 -2.19 5.61 37.40
CA MET A 84 -0.83 5.91 36.95
C MET A 84 -0.23 7.07 37.74
N ARG A 85 0.94 6.86 38.35
CA ARG A 85 1.66 7.92 39.07
C ARG A 85 2.44 8.81 38.11
N ALA A 86 2.37 10.12 38.30
CA ALA A 86 3.03 11.13 37.46
C ALA A 86 4.55 10.92 37.30
N SER A 87 5.22 10.33 38.30
CA SER A 87 6.66 10.04 38.29
C SER A 87 7.06 8.78 37.51
N TRP A 88 6.11 7.94 37.11
CA TRP A 88 6.41 6.70 36.39
C TRP A 88 6.84 6.99 34.97
N ARG A 89 7.85 6.26 34.48
CA ARG A 89 8.24 6.28 33.07
C ARG A 89 7.37 5.32 32.27
N LEU A 90 7.02 5.69 31.05
CA LEU A 90 6.13 4.89 30.19
C LEU A 90 6.77 3.56 29.76
N ARG A 91 8.11 3.51 29.67
CA ARG A 91 8.87 2.27 29.44
C ARG A 91 8.80 1.24 30.58
N LYS A 92 8.14 1.56 31.70
CA LYS A 92 8.00 0.64 32.83
C LYS A 92 7.20 -0.59 32.37
N PRO A 93 7.75 -1.82 32.43
CA PRO A 93 7.09 -3.01 31.88
C PRO A 93 5.70 -3.30 32.45
N SER A 94 5.41 -2.85 33.67
CA SER A 94 4.11 -3.05 34.31
C SER A 94 2.99 -2.19 33.70
N LEU A 95 3.32 -1.15 32.92
CA LEU A 95 2.31 -0.28 32.31
C LEU A 95 1.79 -0.86 31.01
N PHE A 96 2.71 -1.08 30.07
CA PHE A 96 2.38 -1.45 28.69
C PHE A 96 3.10 -2.73 28.21
N GLY A 97 3.72 -3.49 29.12
CA GLY A 97 4.48 -4.72 28.79
C GLY A 97 5.95 -4.47 28.42
N THR A 98 6.71 -5.56 28.25
CA THR A 98 8.06 -5.53 27.68
C THR A 98 8.00 -5.59 26.16
N GLY A 99 8.10 -4.43 25.50
CA GLY A 99 8.33 -4.32 24.06
C GLY A 99 7.17 -3.72 23.29
N LEU A 100 7.37 -2.51 22.76
CA LEU A 100 6.97 -1.91 21.47
C LEU A 100 5.62 -2.23 20.78
N PHE A 101 4.79 -3.16 21.25
CA PHE A 101 3.52 -3.56 20.65
C PHE A 101 2.42 -3.41 21.69
N LEU A 102 1.71 -2.29 21.58
CA LEU A 102 0.44 -2.10 22.25
C LEU A 102 -0.62 -2.95 21.53
N GLU A 103 -1.61 -3.46 22.28
CA GLU A 103 -2.74 -4.17 21.66
C GLU A 103 -3.55 -3.15 20.85
N GLU A 104 -3.95 -3.51 19.62
CA GLU A 104 -4.74 -2.64 18.75
C GLU A 104 -6.24 -2.78 19.07
N ASP A 105 -7.05 -1.78 18.72
CA ASP A 105 -8.49 -1.71 19.01
C ASP A 105 -8.87 -1.76 20.51
N VAL A 106 -7.96 -1.32 21.38
CA VAL A 106 -8.20 -1.17 22.82
C VAL A 106 -7.86 0.22 23.32
N VAL A 107 -8.60 0.67 24.33
CA VAL A 107 -8.26 1.84 25.12
C VAL A 107 -7.09 1.49 26.02
N HIS A 108 -6.08 2.35 26.04
CA HIS A 108 -4.85 2.19 26.83
C HIS A 108 -4.94 2.98 28.14
N VAL A 109 -5.48 4.20 28.07
CA VAL A 109 -5.51 5.15 29.18
C VAL A 109 -6.91 5.73 29.35
N LEU A 110 -7.46 5.61 30.56
CA LEU A 110 -8.66 6.35 30.93
C LEU A 110 -8.27 7.66 31.60
N VAL A 111 -8.86 8.75 31.12
CA VAL A 111 -8.63 10.12 31.58
C VAL A 111 -9.79 10.55 32.45
N MET A 112 -9.53 10.79 33.73
CA MET A 112 -10.50 11.32 34.67
C MET A 112 -10.21 12.80 34.92
N LEU A 113 -11.20 13.62 34.60
CA LEU A 113 -11.21 15.06 34.90
C LEU A 113 -11.53 15.29 36.39
N PRO A 114 -11.01 16.37 37.00
CA PRO A 114 -11.41 16.75 38.35
C PRO A 114 -12.92 17.06 38.39
N PRO A 115 -13.63 16.73 39.48
CA PRO A 115 -15.05 17.06 39.61
C PRO A 115 -15.23 18.58 39.52
N THR A 116 -16.09 19.02 38.59
CA THR A 116 -16.51 20.41 38.48
C THR A 116 -17.23 20.82 39.77
N MET A 117 -16.60 21.68 40.57
CA MET A 117 -17.27 22.34 41.68
C MET A 117 -18.32 23.31 41.12
N PRO A 118 -19.59 23.24 41.54
CA PRO A 118 -20.57 24.27 41.20
C PRO A 118 -20.10 25.62 41.76
N GLY A 119 -20.12 26.65 40.92
CA GLY A 119 -19.73 28.01 41.30
C GLY A 119 -20.58 28.57 42.46
N PRO A 120 -20.04 29.53 43.23
CA PRO A 120 -20.68 29.99 44.45
C PRO A 120 -21.97 30.76 44.15
N GLN A 121 -23.11 30.20 44.57
CA GLN A 121 -24.31 30.98 44.86
C GLN A 121 -24.25 31.49 46.31
N SER A 122 -24.73 32.72 46.48
CA SER A 122 -24.77 33.58 47.67
C SER A 122 -25.12 32.90 49.01
N GLU A 123 -24.24 33.14 50.00
CA GLU A 123 -24.33 33.28 51.49
C GLU A 123 -25.64 32.98 52.29
N PRO A 124 -25.63 32.75 53.64
CA PRO A 124 -24.58 33.12 54.63
C PRO A 124 -24.24 32.12 55.79
N THR A 125 -23.12 32.42 56.50
CA THR A 125 -22.76 32.10 57.92
C THR A 125 -22.46 30.62 58.31
N THR A 126 -21.40 30.21 59.05
CA THR A 126 -20.66 30.85 60.18
C THR A 126 -19.29 30.15 60.43
N VAL A 127 -18.24 30.97 60.58
CA VAL A 127 -16.98 30.91 61.39
C VAL A 127 -16.31 29.57 61.77
N GLY A 128 -14.99 29.48 61.48
CA GLY A 128 -14.06 28.56 62.16
C GLY A 128 -12.60 28.54 61.65
N ASN A 129 -11.85 29.63 61.85
CA ASN A 129 -10.38 29.81 61.82
C ASN A 129 -9.44 28.72 61.25
N ALA A 130 -8.80 29.04 60.11
CA ALA A 130 -7.49 28.52 59.71
C ALA A 130 -6.68 29.58 58.91
N HIS A 131 -6.50 30.78 59.47
CA HIS A 131 -5.65 31.83 58.90
C HIS A 131 -4.27 31.82 59.60
N SER A 132 -3.26 31.19 59.00
CA SER A 132 -1.85 31.54 59.29
C SER A 132 -0.87 31.02 58.22
N ALA A 133 -1.07 29.80 57.68
CA ALA A 133 -0.10 29.22 56.73
C ALA A 133 -0.27 29.71 55.27
N SER A 134 -1.50 29.99 54.84
CA SER A 134 -1.84 30.29 53.44
C SER A 134 -1.40 31.69 52.98
N GLN A 135 -1.33 32.67 53.90
CA GLN A 135 -0.93 34.03 53.56
C GLN A 135 0.57 34.17 53.29
N LEU A 136 1.41 33.36 53.94
CA LEU A 136 2.86 33.37 53.71
C LEU A 136 3.23 32.83 52.32
N VAL A 137 2.58 31.73 51.90
CA VAL A 137 2.81 31.10 50.58
C VAL A 137 2.30 31.97 49.43
N LEU A 138 1.13 32.60 49.59
CA LEU A 138 0.58 33.53 48.61
C LEU A 138 1.44 34.81 48.48
N SER A 139 2.01 35.32 49.57
CA SER A 139 2.91 36.47 49.52
C SER A 139 4.25 36.16 48.83
N MET A 140 4.73 34.92 48.95
CA MET A 140 5.93 34.45 48.25
C MET A 140 5.66 34.30 46.74
N PHE A 141 4.50 33.75 46.36
CA PHE A 141 4.10 33.64 44.95
C PHE A 141 3.94 35.01 44.29
N ASP A 142 3.35 35.98 44.98
CA ASP A 142 3.15 37.33 44.45
C ASP A 142 4.47 38.10 44.32
N LYS A 143 5.42 37.90 45.24
CA LYS A 143 6.79 38.46 45.15
C LYS A 143 7.59 37.84 44.01
N VAL A 144 7.52 36.52 43.80
CA VAL A 144 8.21 35.84 42.69
C VAL A 144 7.58 36.26 41.35
N SER A 145 6.27 36.42 41.29
CA SER A 145 5.55 36.86 40.09
C SER A 145 5.86 38.30 39.72
N ARG A 146 5.98 39.20 40.70
CA ARG A 146 6.41 40.59 40.47
C ARG A 146 7.88 40.69 40.07
N LEU A 147 8.75 39.86 40.65
CA LEU A 147 10.17 39.83 40.28
C LEU A 147 10.34 39.28 38.85
N LEU A 148 9.59 38.24 38.49
CA LEU A 148 9.54 37.73 37.12
C LEU A 148 8.96 38.78 36.16
N TRP A 149 7.90 39.48 36.54
CA TRP A 149 7.35 40.57 35.73
C TRP A 149 8.33 41.74 35.55
N GLU A 150 9.06 42.15 36.58
CA GLU A 150 10.11 43.18 36.50
C GLU A 150 11.32 42.74 35.67
N ILE A 151 11.67 41.44 35.69
CA ILE A 151 12.71 40.85 34.84
C ILE A 151 12.22 40.80 33.38
N PHE A 152 10.98 40.37 33.13
CA PHE A 152 10.38 40.30 31.80
C PHE A 152 10.07 41.69 31.20
N SER A 153 9.74 42.68 32.02
CA SER A 153 9.46 44.06 31.56
C SER A 153 10.72 44.92 31.39
N ARG A 154 11.90 44.42 31.81
CA ARG A 154 13.21 45.00 31.53
C ARG A 154 13.95 44.34 30.37
N LEU A 155 13.39 43.28 29.77
CA LEU A 155 13.82 42.84 28.45
C LEU A 155 13.41 43.91 27.43
N PRO A 156 14.32 44.40 26.57
CA PRO A 156 13.95 45.36 25.54
C PRO A 156 12.82 44.76 24.70
N ILE A 157 11.78 45.56 24.47
CA ILE A 157 10.65 45.26 23.58
C ILE A 157 11.25 44.71 22.28
N LEU A 158 11.16 43.39 22.07
CA LEU A 158 11.67 42.75 20.86
C LEU A 158 10.96 43.42 19.68
N GLN A 159 11.74 43.95 18.74
CA GLN A 159 11.27 44.19 17.38
C GLN A 159 10.49 42.95 16.94
N ARG A 160 9.22 43.15 16.54
CA ARG A 160 8.42 42.07 15.98
C ARG A 160 9.02 41.73 14.64
N ASP A 161 9.89 40.73 14.60
CA ASP A 161 10.38 40.19 13.34
C ASP A 161 9.17 39.80 12.49
N THR A 162 9.21 40.17 11.22
CA THR A 162 8.15 39.85 10.24
C THR A 162 8.78 39.09 9.09
N ILE A 163 7.96 38.29 8.42
CA ILE A 163 8.37 37.56 7.22
C ILE A 163 7.49 38.01 6.07
N THR A 164 8.10 38.19 4.90
CA THR A 164 7.40 38.64 3.70
C THR A 164 7.56 37.61 2.59
N VAL A 165 6.44 37.13 2.06
CA VAL A 165 6.36 36.12 1.00
C VAL A 165 5.28 36.53 0.02
N GLY A 166 5.57 36.60 -1.28
CA GLY A 166 4.57 36.98 -2.29
C GLY A 166 3.88 38.33 -2.04
N GLY A 167 4.60 39.30 -1.43
CA GLY A 167 4.03 40.60 -1.03
C GLY A 167 3.16 40.59 0.23
N LEU A 168 2.91 39.42 0.83
CA LEU A 168 2.24 39.27 2.11
C LEU A 168 3.26 39.33 3.25
N THR A 169 3.06 40.24 4.20
CA THR A 169 3.85 40.32 5.44
C THR A 169 3.06 39.74 6.62
N ILE A 170 3.63 38.75 7.31
CA ILE A 170 3.07 38.16 8.53
C ILE A 170 4.06 38.25 9.69
N PRO A 171 3.58 38.34 10.95
CA PRO A 171 4.46 38.34 12.11
C PRO A 171 5.17 36.99 12.25
N PHE A 172 6.44 37.03 12.67
CA PHE A 172 7.18 35.82 13.06
C PHE A 172 6.59 35.30 14.37
N ALA A 173 5.82 34.21 14.29
CA ALA A 173 5.11 33.66 15.45
C ALA A 173 6.09 32.97 16.43
N PRO A 174 5.75 32.88 17.73
CA PRO A 174 6.58 32.16 18.71
C PRO A 174 6.78 30.68 18.40
N THR A 175 5.88 30.10 17.60
CA THR A 175 5.93 28.72 17.10
C THR A 175 6.76 28.57 15.83
N MET A 176 7.30 29.65 15.27
CA MET A 176 8.19 29.63 14.12
C MET A 176 9.66 29.58 14.56
N TRP A 177 10.48 28.84 13.81
CA TRP A 177 11.93 28.82 14.01
C TRP A 177 12.66 28.58 12.70
N LYS A 178 13.97 28.90 12.68
CA LYS A 178 14.89 28.62 11.56
C LYS A 178 15.81 27.47 11.94
N ASP A 179 16.20 26.68 10.95
CA ASP A 179 17.14 25.57 11.10
C ASP A 179 18.22 25.68 10.01
N SER A 180 19.47 25.88 10.42
CA SER A 180 20.59 26.08 9.50
C SER A 180 20.87 24.86 8.63
N SER A 181 20.54 23.65 9.10
CA SER A 181 20.73 22.40 8.34
C SER A 181 19.71 22.33 7.20
N LEU A 182 18.50 22.79 7.47
CA LEU A 182 17.42 22.87 6.50
C LEU A 182 17.65 24.01 5.49
N ASP A 183 18.17 25.16 5.95
CA ASP A 183 18.65 26.24 5.08
C ASP A 183 19.71 25.74 4.09
N LYS A 184 20.69 24.97 4.59
CA LYS A 184 21.77 24.38 3.77
C LYS A 184 21.20 23.43 2.70
N PHE A 185 20.26 22.56 3.09
CA PHE A 185 19.56 21.67 2.16
C PHE A 185 18.83 22.44 1.06
N TRP A 186 18.02 23.43 1.42
CA TRP A 186 17.27 24.22 0.44
C TRP A 186 18.17 25.02 -0.49
N LYS A 187 19.26 25.58 0.02
CA LYS A 187 20.27 26.27 -0.80
C LYS A 187 20.87 25.34 -1.85
N VAL A 188 21.25 24.12 -1.46
CA VAL A 188 21.78 23.12 -2.38
C VAL A 188 20.78 22.80 -3.49
N PHE A 189 19.49 22.65 -3.17
CA PHE A 189 18.45 22.40 -4.16
C PHE A 189 18.29 23.54 -5.17
N ARG A 190 18.41 24.80 -4.73
CA ARG A 190 18.31 25.96 -5.63
C ARG A 190 19.51 26.11 -6.56
N GLU A 191 20.71 25.77 -6.09
CA GLU A 191 21.96 26.23 -6.72
C GLU A 191 22.79 25.12 -7.38
N CYS A 192 22.64 23.86 -6.98
CA CYS A 192 23.62 22.82 -7.29
C CYS A 192 23.25 21.83 -8.40
N TYR A 193 21.99 21.80 -8.87
CA TYR A 193 21.52 20.79 -9.82
C TYR A 193 20.88 21.42 -11.06
N SER A 194 21.12 20.79 -12.21
CA SER A 194 20.59 21.12 -13.54
C SER A 194 19.67 20.03 -14.07
N ASP A 195 18.99 20.27 -15.20
CA ASP A 195 18.10 19.26 -15.81
C ASP A 195 18.83 17.98 -16.20
N ALA A 196 20.13 18.09 -16.55
CA ALA A 196 20.95 16.94 -16.88
C ALA A 196 21.17 16.02 -15.67
N ASP A 197 21.17 16.57 -14.45
CA ASP A 197 21.32 15.82 -13.20
C ASP A 197 20.01 15.11 -12.80
N LEU A 198 18.87 15.53 -13.36
CA LEU A 198 17.55 15.02 -13.01
C LEU A 198 17.06 13.88 -13.91
N ALA A 199 17.97 13.24 -14.64
CA ALA A 199 17.67 12.13 -15.51
C ALA A 199 17.19 10.89 -14.73
N ALA A 200 16.25 10.15 -15.33
CA ALA A 200 15.83 8.84 -14.85
C ALA A 200 17.03 7.91 -14.61
N GLY A 201 17.06 7.25 -13.45
CA GLY A 201 18.12 6.34 -13.05
C GLY A 201 19.35 7.01 -12.43
N ALA A 202 19.42 8.34 -12.38
CA ALA A 202 20.49 9.06 -11.71
C ALA A 202 20.32 9.09 -10.18
N VAL A 203 21.39 9.44 -9.46
CA VAL A 203 21.38 9.69 -8.02
C VAL A 203 21.81 11.13 -7.76
N ILE A 204 20.93 11.88 -7.11
CA ILE A 204 21.25 13.18 -6.54
C ILE A 204 22.01 12.91 -5.25
N ALA A 205 23.30 13.22 -5.23
CA ALA A 205 24.13 13.17 -4.03
C ALA A 205 24.27 14.59 -3.45
N LEU A 206 23.76 14.82 -2.25
CA LEU A 206 23.92 16.09 -1.54
C LEU A 206 25.38 16.26 -1.10
N PRO A 207 25.91 17.51 -1.10
CA PRO A 207 27.26 17.79 -0.60
C PRO A 207 27.46 17.37 0.85
N GLU A 208 28.72 17.22 1.26
CA GLU A 208 29.09 16.77 2.61
C GLU A 208 28.38 17.57 3.72
N GLU A 209 27.97 16.85 4.77
CA GLU A 209 27.17 17.37 5.89
C GLU A 209 25.85 18.06 5.46
N THR A 210 25.28 17.68 4.31
CA THR A 210 23.95 18.12 3.89
C THR A 210 23.05 16.91 3.80
N PHE A 211 21.91 17.00 4.48
CA PHE A 211 20.96 15.89 4.57
C PHE A 211 19.60 16.36 4.09
N ILE A 212 18.80 15.41 3.60
CA ILE A 212 17.45 15.68 3.11
C ILE A 212 16.64 16.31 4.24
N LEU A 213 16.03 17.47 3.97
CA LEU A 213 15.32 18.29 4.97
C LEU A 213 16.14 18.58 6.25
N GLY A 214 17.47 18.65 6.14
CA GLY A 214 18.36 18.87 7.29
C GLY A 214 18.41 17.70 8.29
N ASN A 215 17.89 16.52 7.94
CA ASN A 215 17.78 15.37 8.83
C ASN A 215 18.65 14.20 8.36
N ASP A 216 19.70 13.89 9.11
CA ASP A 216 20.66 12.82 8.82
C ASP A 216 20.02 11.43 8.67
N LEU A 217 18.92 11.16 9.39
CA LEU A 217 18.18 9.90 9.28
C LEU A 217 17.50 9.70 7.92
N LEU A 218 17.24 10.79 7.19
CA LEU A 218 16.69 10.72 5.83
C LEU A 218 17.80 10.45 4.79
N GLY A 219 19.06 10.62 5.18
CA GLY A 219 20.22 10.44 4.32
C GLY A 219 20.51 11.65 3.44
N SER A 220 21.50 11.48 2.57
CA SER A 220 22.04 12.55 1.69
C SER A 220 21.94 12.21 0.21
N HIS A 221 21.18 11.17 -0.16
CA HIS A 221 21.11 10.68 -1.54
C HIS A 221 19.67 10.42 -1.95
N ILE A 222 19.32 10.78 -3.19
CA ILE A 222 17.98 10.55 -3.78
C ILE A 222 18.18 9.86 -5.14
N TYR A 223 17.71 8.62 -5.27
CA TYR A 223 17.61 7.96 -6.58
C TYR A 223 16.38 8.45 -7.33
N ILE A 224 16.58 8.86 -8.58
CA ILE A 224 15.51 9.31 -9.47
C ILE A 224 14.95 8.09 -10.19
N ARG A 225 13.76 7.63 -9.76
CA ARG A 225 13.07 6.53 -10.44
C ARG A 225 12.73 6.89 -11.88
N HIS A 226 12.62 5.91 -12.77
CA HIS A 226 12.34 6.20 -14.18
C HIS A 226 10.96 6.81 -14.39
N CYS A 227 10.00 6.48 -13.52
CA CYS A 227 8.68 7.08 -13.56
C CYS A 227 8.64 8.54 -13.09
N TYR A 228 9.60 9.03 -12.30
CA TYR A 228 9.48 10.34 -11.64
C TYR A 228 9.44 11.52 -12.60
N PRO A 229 10.32 11.65 -13.60
CA PRO A 229 10.28 12.79 -14.51
C PRO A 229 8.96 12.86 -15.30
N GLN A 230 8.49 11.70 -15.80
CA GLN A 230 7.23 11.63 -16.53
C GLN A 230 6.03 11.93 -15.63
N LEU A 231 6.01 11.37 -14.41
CA LEU A 231 4.94 11.64 -13.43
C LEU A 231 4.87 13.13 -13.07
N TRP A 232 6.02 13.79 -12.89
CA TRP A 232 6.07 15.22 -12.61
C TRP A 232 5.53 16.05 -13.78
N ASN A 233 5.91 15.72 -15.01
CA ASN A 233 5.37 16.39 -16.20
C ASN A 233 3.84 16.23 -16.29
N THR A 234 3.32 15.02 -16.04
CA THR A 234 1.87 14.78 -16.01
C THR A 234 1.18 15.61 -14.91
N CYS A 235 1.80 15.79 -13.74
CA CYS A 235 1.29 16.67 -12.69
C CYS A 235 1.21 18.13 -13.17
N LEU A 236 2.27 18.64 -13.80
CA LEU A 236 2.31 20.01 -14.34
C LEU A 236 1.22 20.25 -15.37
N ASP A 237 1.05 19.35 -16.34
CA ASP A 237 -0.01 19.46 -17.35
C ASP A 237 -1.41 19.48 -16.72
N THR A 238 -1.59 18.77 -15.60
CA THR A 238 -2.88 18.69 -14.91
C THR A 238 -3.19 19.93 -14.09
N PHE A 239 -2.17 20.65 -13.63
CA PHE A 239 -2.34 21.93 -12.93
C PHE A 239 -3.00 23.00 -13.82
N GLU A 240 -2.97 22.85 -15.15
CA GLU A 240 -3.74 23.70 -16.06
C GLU A 240 -5.26 23.56 -15.90
N CYS A 241 -5.73 22.40 -15.42
CA CYS A 241 -7.15 22.08 -15.29
C CYS A 241 -7.64 22.11 -13.84
N THR A 242 -6.80 21.72 -12.88
CA THR A 242 -7.16 21.65 -11.45
C THR A 242 -5.98 22.00 -10.55
N ARG A 243 -6.25 22.67 -9.44
CA ARG A 243 -5.25 22.99 -8.41
C ARG A 243 -4.96 21.84 -7.44
N HIS A 244 -5.70 20.73 -7.50
CA HIS A 244 -5.56 19.64 -6.56
C HIS A 244 -5.12 18.37 -7.27
N LEU A 245 -4.06 17.73 -6.75
CA LEU A 245 -3.56 16.46 -7.22
C LEU A 245 -3.45 15.46 -6.07
N VAL A 246 -3.79 14.20 -6.35
CA VAL A 246 -3.58 13.06 -5.46
C VAL A 246 -2.73 12.03 -6.17
N ILE A 247 -1.61 11.66 -5.54
CA ILE A 247 -0.71 10.61 -6.00
C ILE A 247 -0.77 9.47 -5.01
N LEU A 248 -1.20 8.30 -5.50
CA LEU A 248 -1.38 7.08 -4.71
C LEU A 248 -0.32 6.04 -5.06
N GLY A 249 0.07 5.23 -4.09
CA GLY A 249 1.06 4.19 -4.31
C GLY A 249 1.08 3.13 -3.21
N SER A 250 1.64 1.96 -3.54
CA SER A 250 1.90 0.94 -2.53
C SER A 250 2.95 1.45 -1.53
N PRO A 251 2.76 1.27 -0.21
CA PRO A 251 3.74 1.72 0.77
C PRO A 251 5.15 1.21 0.49
N GLY A 252 6.13 2.11 0.39
CA GLY A 252 7.54 1.75 0.22
C GLY A 252 8.07 1.73 -1.22
N ILE A 253 7.31 2.25 -2.18
CA ILE A 253 7.77 2.42 -3.58
C ILE A 253 8.48 3.75 -3.85
N GLY A 254 8.60 4.65 -2.87
CA GLY A 254 9.36 5.90 -3.02
C GLY A 254 8.53 7.18 -3.11
N GLU A 255 7.24 7.14 -2.85
CA GLU A 255 6.33 8.31 -2.77
C GLU A 255 6.94 9.52 -2.04
N THR A 256 7.43 9.35 -0.81
CA THR A 256 8.12 10.42 -0.06
C THR A 256 9.37 10.98 -0.76
N TYR A 257 10.14 10.13 -1.46
CA TYR A 257 11.31 10.60 -2.22
C TYR A 257 10.90 11.38 -3.47
N PHE A 258 9.73 11.07 -4.05
CA PHE A 258 9.16 11.90 -5.11
C PHE A 258 8.82 13.30 -4.60
N CYS A 259 8.29 13.45 -3.38
CA CYS A 259 8.09 14.78 -2.77
C CYS A 259 9.39 15.58 -2.68
N TYR A 260 10.52 14.94 -2.34
CA TYR A 260 11.82 15.62 -2.30
C TYR A 260 12.28 16.04 -3.70
N LEU A 261 12.01 15.24 -4.72
CA LEU A 261 12.30 15.62 -6.10
C LEU A 261 11.41 16.78 -6.57
N ILE A 262 10.13 16.80 -6.18
CA ILE A 262 9.24 17.95 -6.45
C ILE A 262 9.79 19.22 -5.78
N LEU A 263 10.23 19.12 -4.52
CA LEU A 263 10.88 20.25 -3.83
C LEU A 263 12.09 20.76 -4.62
N LEU A 264 12.89 19.87 -5.21
CA LEU A 264 14.03 20.25 -6.04
C LEU A 264 13.61 20.98 -7.32
N TYR A 265 12.60 20.48 -8.06
CA TYR A 265 12.06 21.18 -9.23
C TYR A 265 11.56 22.58 -8.87
N LEU A 266 10.74 22.68 -7.82
CA LEU A 266 10.16 23.94 -7.37
C LEU A 266 11.21 24.92 -6.82
N ALA A 267 12.27 24.41 -6.18
CA ALA A 267 13.40 25.23 -5.73
C ALA A 267 14.10 25.92 -6.90
N ARG A 268 14.37 25.15 -7.96
CA ARG A 268 15.05 25.64 -9.18
C ARG A 268 14.20 26.66 -9.94
N ASP A 269 12.88 26.47 -9.92
CA ASP A 269 11.91 27.41 -10.51
C ASP A 269 11.63 28.62 -9.63
N GLY A 270 12.25 28.71 -8.44
CA GLY A 270 12.08 29.81 -7.50
C GLY A 270 10.67 29.91 -6.89
N LYS A 271 9.93 28.81 -6.85
CA LYS A 271 8.55 28.76 -6.34
C LYS A 271 8.52 28.81 -4.81
N THR A 272 7.43 29.35 -4.27
CA THR A 272 7.11 29.25 -2.84
C THR A 272 6.44 27.92 -2.56
N VAL A 273 6.95 27.19 -1.57
CA VAL A 273 6.44 25.88 -1.20
C VAL A 273 6.20 25.80 0.30
N VAL A 274 5.04 25.26 0.69
CA VAL A 274 4.79 24.81 2.04
C VAL A 274 4.76 23.28 2.02
N TYR A 275 5.70 22.66 2.71
CA TYR A 275 5.81 21.22 2.84
C TYR A 275 5.25 20.76 4.18
N GLU A 276 4.39 19.76 4.16
CA GLU A 276 3.81 19.16 5.35
C GLU A 276 3.97 17.64 5.35
N THR A 277 4.51 17.11 6.44
CA THR A 277 4.69 15.68 6.64
C THR A 277 3.82 15.17 7.79
N GLY A 278 3.13 14.05 7.55
CA GLY A 278 2.31 13.38 8.55
C GLY A 278 3.06 13.00 9.84
N GLN A 279 4.38 12.84 9.79
CA GLN A 279 5.18 12.40 10.94
C GLN A 279 5.44 13.47 11.99
N ARG A 280 5.35 14.76 11.66
CA ARG A 280 5.85 15.83 12.55
C ARG A 280 4.82 16.89 12.94
N LYS A 281 3.55 16.78 12.51
CA LYS A 281 2.46 17.78 12.73
C LYS A 281 2.95 19.24 12.61
N MET A 282 3.90 19.50 11.70
CA MET A 282 4.54 20.81 11.49
C MET A 282 4.65 21.07 9.99
N ARG A 283 4.75 22.33 9.62
CA ARG A 283 4.96 22.77 8.24
C ARG A 283 6.33 23.39 8.08
N ILE A 284 6.85 23.30 6.87
CA ILE A 284 8.09 23.95 6.45
C ILE A 284 7.76 24.87 5.27
N LEU A 285 8.03 26.15 5.43
CA LEU A 285 7.97 27.15 4.37
C LEU A 285 9.32 27.27 3.69
N PHE A 286 9.34 27.15 2.38
CA PHE A 286 10.47 27.44 1.50
C PHE A 286 10.08 28.57 0.54
N SER A 287 10.83 29.67 0.52
CA SER A 287 10.57 30.78 -0.40
C SER A 287 11.82 31.62 -0.65
N GLY A 288 12.42 31.50 -1.85
CA GLY A 288 13.71 32.14 -2.13
C GLY A 288 14.78 31.64 -1.16
N GLU A 289 15.44 32.55 -0.42
CA GLU A 289 16.40 32.18 0.63
C GLU A 289 15.75 31.90 1.99
N LEU A 290 14.44 32.14 2.12
CA LEU A 290 13.72 31.99 3.38
C LEU A 290 13.34 30.53 3.60
N VAL A 291 13.81 29.94 4.71
CA VAL A 291 13.30 28.67 5.21
C VAL A 291 12.87 28.80 6.66
N ILE A 292 11.62 28.42 6.94
CA ILE A 292 11.02 28.55 8.27
C ILE A 292 10.19 27.32 8.57
N GLN A 293 10.38 26.77 9.76
CA GLN A 293 9.49 25.74 10.30
C GLN A 293 8.47 26.38 11.23
N GLY A 294 7.26 25.81 11.26
CA GLY A 294 6.19 26.33 12.09
C GLY A 294 5.08 25.32 12.35
N SER A 295 4.12 25.74 13.15
CA SER A 295 2.88 25.01 13.41
C SER A 295 2.05 24.80 12.13
N ARG A 296 1.00 23.97 12.23
CA ARG A 296 0.05 23.76 11.13
C ARG A 296 -0.79 24.98 10.77
N SER A 297 -0.81 26.05 11.54
CA SER A 297 -1.57 27.27 11.21
C SER A 297 -0.69 28.46 10.83
N ASP A 298 0.62 28.36 11.10
CA ASP A 298 1.58 29.47 10.95
C ASP A 298 1.67 30.01 9.51
N PHE A 299 1.37 29.17 8.52
CA PHE A 299 1.48 29.51 7.09
C PHE A 299 0.14 29.53 6.35
N ASP A 300 -1.01 29.52 7.05
CA ASP A 300 -2.34 29.50 6.40
C ASP A 300 -2.52 30.66 5.41
N LYS A 301 -2.10 31.86 5.81
CA LYS A 301 -2.18 33.04 4.94
C LYS A 301 -1.29 32.95 3.70
N ILE A 302 -0.19 32.20 3.77
CA ILE A 302 0.72 31.98 2.62
C ILE A 302 0.13 30.90 1.70
N LEU A 303 -0.52 29.87 2.27
CA LEU A 303 -1.25 28.87 1.52
C LEU A 303 -2.49 29.43 0.80
N ASP A 304 -3.03 30.55 1.29
CA ASP A 304 -4.08 31.31 0.60
C ASP A 304 -3.58 32.16 -0.59
N LEU A 305 -2.28 32.12 -0.91
CA LEU A 305 -1.73 32.69 -2.14
C LEU A 305 -1.78 31.63 -3.26
N CYS A 306 -2.37 31.97 -4.41
CA CYS A 306 -2.53 31.03 -5.52
C CYS A 306 -1.19 30.59 -6.16
N GLU A 307 -0.11 31.35 -5.97
CA GLU A 307 1.22 31.03 -6.51
C GLU A 307 2.02 30.06 -5.61
N THR A 308 1.48 29.72 -4.43
CA THR A 308 2.11 28.81 -3.47
C THR A 308 1.81 27.35 -3.86
N PHE A 309 2.82 26.49 -3.75
CA PHE A 309 2.65 25.04 -3.76
C PHE A 309 2.49 24.50 -2.34
N TYR A 310 1.54 23.59 -2.16
CA TYR A 310 1.31 22.87 -0.91
C TYR A 310 1.54 21.38 -1.11
N ILE A 311 2.66 20.86 -0.61
CA ILE A 311 3.02 19.44 -0.75
C ILE A 311 2.74 18.75 0.59
N VAL A 312 1.90 17.71 0.54
CA VAL A 312 1.45 16.98 1.73
C VAL A 312 1.81 15.51 1.60
N ASP A 313 2.67 15.01 2.50
CA ASP A 313 3.11 13.62 2.55
C ASP A 313 2.39 12.84 3.65
N GLY A 314 1.50 11.93 3.24
CA GLY A 314 0.94 10.87 4.08
C GLY A 314 -0.12 11.32 5.08
N MET A 315 -0.77 12.47 4.87
CA MET A 315 -1.81 12.99 5.76
C MET A 315 -2.85 13.84 5.03
N LYS A 316 -4.01 14.09 5.67
CA LYS A 316 -5.13 14.78 5.02
C LYS A 316 -4.80 16.28 4.86
N PRO A 317 -4.82 16.83 3.64
CA PRO A 317 -4.63 18.26 3.41
C PRO A 317 -5.88 19.04 3.82
N GLN A 318 -5.69 20.30 4.19
CA GLN A 318 -6.75 21.29 4.25
C GLN A 318 -6.90 21.99 2.89
N ASP A 319 -8.08 22.54 2.59
CA ASP A 319 -8.35 23.24 1.33
C ASP A 319 -7.86 24.70 1.44
N TYR A 320 -6.86 25.04 0.63
CA TYR A 320 -6.31 26.40 0.47
C TYR A 320 -6.13 26.72 -1.01
N LYS A 321 -6.07 28.00 -1.38
CA LYS A 321 -5.92 28.44 -2.78
C LYS A 321 -4.64 27.95 -3.48
N ALA A 322 -3.64 27.52 -2.73
CA ALA A 322 -2.41 26.91 -3.23
C ALA A 322 -2.64 25.71 -4.17
N GLU A 323 -1.71 25.51 -5.09
CA GLU A 323 -1.58 24.27 -5.86
C GLU A 323 -1.17 23.13 -4.92
N THR A 324 -2.09 22.21 -4.66
CA THR A 324 -1.94 21.19 -3.62
C THR A 324 -1.65 19.82 -4.21
N ILE A 325 -0.58 19.19 -3.74
CA ILE A 325 -0.18 17.83 -4.08
C ILE A 325 -0.25 16.97 -2.81
N LEU A 326 -1.22 16.07 -2.77
CA LEU A 326 -1.27 15.01 -1.76
C LEU A 326 -0.56 13.77 -2.30
N VAL A 327 0.50 13.34 -1.62
CA VAL A 327 1.18 12.07 -1.88
C VAL A 327 0.90 11.14 -0.72
N THR A 328 0.28 10.00 -0.97
CA THR A 328 -0.10 9.09 0.11
C THR A 328 -0.36 7.68 -0.38
N SER A 329 -0.02 6.68 0.46
CA SER A 329 -0.60 5.35 0.30
C SER A 329 -2.13 5.42 0.24
N PRO A 330 -2.83 4.46 -0.40
CA PRO A 330 -4.28 4.50 -0.68
C PRO A 330 -5.17 4.29 0.58
N ARG A 331 -4.87 5.01 1.65
CA ARG A 331 -5.64 5.10 2.87
C ARG A 331 -6.85 5.96 2.59
N HIS A 332 -7.99 5.29 2.39
CA HIS A 332 -9.27 5.93 2.09
C HIS A 332 -9.58 7.14 2.99
N GLU A 333 -9.33 7.05 4.30
CA GLU A 333 -9.56 8.16 5.26
C GLU A 333 -8.77 9.45 4.95
N ILE A 334 -7.64 9.33 4.27
CA ILE A 334 -6.74 10.45 3.97
C ILE A 334 -7.17 11.16 2.69
N TRP A 335 -7.34 10.39 1.60
CA TRP A 335 -7.54 10.98 0.27
C TRP A 335 -9.02 11.11 -0.13
N PHE A 336 -9.94 10.29 0.40
CA PHE A 336 -11.31 10.21 -0.11
C PHE A 336 -12.10 11.51 0.06
N GLU A 337 -11.96 12.16 1.21
CA GLU A 337 -12.60 13.45 1.46
C GLU A 337 -11.96 14.57 0.62
N PHE A 338 -10.65 14.49 0.37
CA PHE A 338 -9.96 15.45 -0.49
C PHE A 338 -10.34 15.27 -1.98
N HIS A 339 -10.61 14.04 -2.41
CA HIS A 339 -11.14 13.75 -3.74
C HIS A 339 -12.55 14.33 -3.98
N LYS A 340 -13.29 14.75 -2.94
CA LYS A 340 -14.56 15.46 -3.16
C LYS A 340 -14.37 16.83 -3.81
N PHE A 341 -13.15 17.37 -3.78
CA PHE A 341 -12.77 18.53 -4.59
C PHE A 341 -12.38 18.08 -6.00
N ASP A 342 -12.56 18.95 -7.00
CA ASP A 342 -12.09 18.69 -8.36
C ASP A 342 -10.57 18.43 -8.33
N CYS A 343 -10.14 17.20 -8.60
CA CYS A 343 -8.79 16.73 -8.28
C CYS A 343 -8.29 15.74 -9.33
N GLY A 344 -7.09 15.98 -9.84
CA GLY A 344 -6.35 15.01 -10.65
C GLY A 344 -5.90 13.84 -9.79
N ARG A 345 -5.89 12.62 -10.34
CA ARG A 345 -5.50 11.42 -9.60
C ARG A 345 -4.56 10.55 -10.40
N PHE A 346 -3.41 10.28 -9.79
CA PHE A 346 -2.35 9.45 -10.36
C PHE A 346 -1.97 8.32 -9.41
N TYR A 347 -1.47 7.24 -9.99
CA TYR A 347 -0.95 6.08 -9.29
C TYR A 347 0.51 5.89 -9.65
N MET A 348 1.40 5.80 -8.66
CA MET A 348 2.81 5.54 -8.88
C MET A 348 3.04 4.04 -9.08
N PRO A 349 3.69 3.60 -10.16
CA PRO A 349 3.96 2.19 -10.40
C PRO A 349 4.97 1.63 -9.39
N VAL A 350 4.90 0.33 -9.14
CA VAL A 350 5.96 -0.41 -8.42
C VAL A 350 7.25 -0.43 -9.24
N TRP A 351 8.37 -0.76 -8.60
CA TRP A 351 9.66 -0.80 -9.28
C TRP A 351 9.76 -2.00 -10.24
N THR A 352 10.41 -1.80 -11.39
CA THR A 352 10.82 -2.94 -12.22
C THR A 352 12.04 -3.64 -11.65
N GLU A 353 12.36 -4.84 -12.14
CA GLU A 353 13.56 -5.55 -11.71
C GLU A 353 14.82 -4.78 -12.09
N GLU A 354 14.86 -4.22 -13.30
CA GLU A 354 15.96 -3.40 -13.81
C GLU A 354 16.19 -2.16 -12.94
N GLU A 355 15.11 -1.45 -12.58
CA GLU A 355 15.17 -0.30 -11.67
C GLU A 355 15.78 -0.67 -10.31
N ILE A 356 15.36 -1.81 -9.73
CA ILE A 356 15.85 -2.30 -8.45
C ILE A 356 17.36 -2.58 -8.52
N PHE A 357 17.83 -3.28 -9.55
CA PHE A 357 19.25 -3.62 -9.66
C PHE A 357 20.12 -2.40 -9.93
N GLN A 358 19.66 -1.45 -10.73
CA GLN A 358 20.38 -0.20 -10.93
C GLN A 358 20.49 0.60 -9.63
N CYS A 359 19.39 0.78 -8.90
CA CYS A 359 19.41 1.46 -7.60
C CYS A 359 20.27 0.70 -6.57
N ARG A 360 20.26 -0.63 -6.62
CA ARG A 360 21.14 -1.46 -5.79
C ARG A 360 22.61 -1.17 -6.05
N GLU A 361 23.02 -1.11 -7.32
CA GLU A 361 24.40 -0.81 -7.69
C GLU A 361 24.84 0.58 -7.22
N LEU A 362 23.95 1.57 -7.29
CA LEU A 362 24.27 2.96 -6.99
C LEU A 362 24.14 3.34 -5.51
N MET A 363 23.15 2.79 -4.79
CA MET A 363 22.82 3.20 -3.41
C MET A 363 22.90 2.09 -2.36
N TYR A 364 22.84 0.82 -2.78
CA TYR A 364 22.80 -0.33 -1.87
C TYR A 364 23.82 -1.41 -2.26
N SER A 365 25.03 -0.97 -2.65
CA SER A 365 26.06 -1.84 -3.21
C SER A 365 26.56 -2.90 -2.22
N ASP A 366 26.33 -2.66 -0.92
CA ASP A 366 26.58 -3.58 0.19
C ASP A 366 25.58 -4.75 0.26
N ARG A 367 24.42 -4.66 -0.41
CA ARG A 367 23.41 -5.71 -0.42
C ARG A 367 23.77 -6.79 -1.44
N PRO A 368 23.87 -8.07 -1.05
CA PRO A 368 24.18 -9.14 -2.02
C PRO A 368 23.09 -9.27 -3.08
N VAL A 369 23.50 -9.44 -4.33
CA VAL A 369 22.59 -9.54 -5.50
C VAL A 369 21.56 -10.67 -5.30
N ASN A 370 21.97 -11.80 -4.74
CA ASN A 370 21.08 -12.95 -4.54
C ASN A 370 19.98 -12.69 -3.52
N ASP A 371 20.28 -11.96 -2.43
CA ASP A 371 19.28 -11.60 -1.42
C ASP A 371 18.25 -10.64 -1.99
N VAL A 372 18.71 -9.66 -2.79
CA VAL A 372 17.83 -8.71 -3.50
C VAL A 372 16.95 -9.44 -4.52
N LYS A 373 17.53 -10.38 -5.30
CA LYS A 373 16.75 -11.23 -6.23
C LYS A 373 15.68 -12.03 -5.51
N GLU A 374 16.01 -12.66 -4.38
CA GLU A 374 15.06 -13.44 -3.60
C GLU A 374 13.98 -12.55 -2.98
N CYS A 375 14.34 -11.37 -2.47
CA CYS A 375 13.37 -10.41 -1.95
C CYS A 375 12.44 -9.90 -3.07
N PHE A 376 12.96 -9.57 -4.25
CA PHE A 376 12.13 -9.18 -5.40
C PHE A 376 11.19 -10.30 -5.82
N ARG A 377 11.67 -11.55 -5.84
CA ARG A 377 10.86 -12.73 -6.12
C ARG A 377 9.68 -12.87 -5.14
N LYS A 378 9.86 -12.49 -3.87
CA LYS A 378 8.81 -12.54 -2.84
C LYS A 378 7.88 -11.32 -2.90
N TRP A 379 8.45 -10.14 -2.74
CA TRP A 379 7.74 -8.87 -2.51
C TRP A 379 7.39 -8.12 -3.79
N GLY A 380 7.86 -8.56 -4.95
CA GLY A 380 7.77 -7.79 -6.20
C GLY A 380 8.53 -6.47 -6.11
N GLY A 381 8.04 -5.45 -6.83
CA GLY A 381 8.67 -4.13 -6.95
C GLY A 381 8.56 -3.18 -5.76
N ILE A 382 8.44 -3.67 -4.52
CA ILE A 382 8.38 -2.80 -3.32
C ILE A 382 9.80 -2.58 -2.78
N ALA A 383 10.46 -1.52 -3.27
CA ALA A 383 11.87 -1.22 -2.99
C ALA A 383 12.24 -1.21 -1.49
N ARG A 384 11.35 -0.78 -0.60
CA ARG A 384 11.59 -0.83 0.85
C ARG A 384 11.95 -2.24 1.34
N TYR A 385 11.21 -3.26 0.89
CA TYR A 385 11.45 -4.64 1.32
C TYR A 385 12.55 -5.33 0.52
N VAL A 386 12.74 -4.91 -0.73
CA VAL A 386 13.73 -5.50 -1.65
C VAL A 386 15.14 -4.95 -1.47
N LEU A 387 15.28 -3.69 -1.05
CA LEU A 387 16.58 -3.03 -0.89
C LEU A 387 16.86 -2.70 0.58
N ARG A 388 16.04 -1.85 1.20
CA ARG A 388 16.29 -1.36 2.58
C ARG A 388 16.23 -2.48 3.61
N TYR A 389 15.27 -3.40 3.48
CA TYR A 389 15.07 -4.53 4.39
C TYR A 389 15.49 -5.87 3.79
N ALA A 390 16.31 -5.88 2.73
CA ALA A 390 16.75 -7.11 2.08
C ALA A 390 17.41 -8.10 3.05
N MET A 391 18.18 -7.56 4.01
CA MET A 391 18.93 -8.34 5.01
C MET A 391 18.21 -8.43 6.36
N ASP A 392 17.02 -7.86 6.50
CA ASP A 392 16.25 -7.82 7.75
C ASP A 392 15.35 -9.05 7.84
N GLN A 393 15.81 -10.07 8.57
CA GLN A 393 15.10 -11.35 8.67
C GLN A 393 13.71 -11.24 9.30
N ASP A 394 13.50 -10.30 10.23
CA ASP A 394 12.21 -10.13 10.90
C ASP A 394 11.17 -9.55 9.92
N GLN A 395 11.58 -8.56 9.12
CA GLN A 395 10.73 -8.03 8.05
C GLN A 395 10.43 -9.11 7.00
N GLN A 396 11.42 -9.92 6.61
CA GLN A 396 11.20 -11.02 5.67
C GLN A 396 10.25 -12.09 6.24
N LYS A 397 10.36 -12.41 7.54
CA LYS A 397 9.49 -13.38 8.21
C LYS A 397 8.05 -12.88 8.34
N LEU A 398 7.87 -11.58 8.58
CA LEU A 398 6.56 -10.95 8.65
C LEU A 398 5.76 -11.17 7.36
N PHE A 399 6.41 -11.20 6.20
CA PHE A 399 5.76 -11.56 4.94
C PHE A 399 5.24 -13.00 4.91
N ASP A 400 6.10 -13.94 5.29
CA ASP A 400 5.77 -15.37 5.30
C ASP A 400 4.61 -15.64 6.29
N GLU A 401 4.56 -14.93 7.42
CA GLU A 401 3.43 -14.98 8.36
C GLU A 401 2.16 -14.29 7.81
N THR A 402 2.32 -13.17 7.10
CA THR A 402 1.21 -12.42 6.49
C THR A 402 0.53 -13.28 5.43
N ILE A 403 1.30 -13.85 4.49
CA ILE A 403 0.76 -14.66 3.40
C ILE A 403 0.10 -15.95 3.90
N ALA A 404 0.55 -16.49 5.03
CA ALA A 404 -0.05 -17.68 5.67
C ALA A 404 -1.48 -17.44 6.20
N LYS A 405 -1.84 -16.18 6.51
CA LYS A 405 -3.11 -15.82 7.17
C LYS A 405 -4.16 -15.26 6.21
N VAL A 406 -3.86 -15.13 4.93
CA VAL A 406 -4.71 -14.40 3.97
C VAL A 406 -5.97 -15.17 3.63
N ASP A 407 -7.12 -14.51 3.84
CA ASP A 407 -8.40 -14.95 3.28
C ASP A 407 -8.74 -14.14 2.03
N LEU A 408 -8.49 -14.70 0.86
CA LEU A 408 -8.81 -14.07 -0.44
C LEU A 408 -10.28 -13.68 -0.59
N LYS A 409 -11.21 -14.36 0.11
CA LYS A 409 -12.63 -14.02 0.05
C LYS A 409 -12.90 -12.71 0.79
N ALA A 410 -12.23 -12.46 1.92
CA ALA A 410 -12.27 -11.17 2.61
C ALA A 410 -11.66 -10.07 1.72
N LEU A 411 -10.57 -10.41 1.03
CA LEU A 411 -9.87 -9.50 0.14
C LEU A 411 -10.75 -9.02 -1.04
N ILE A 412 -11.51 -9.91 -1.69
CA ILE A 412 -12.51 -9.50 -2.71
C ILE A 412 -13.69 -8.75 -2.09
N LYS A 413 -14.28 -9.28 -1.00
CA LYS A 413 -15.51 -8.71 -0.41
C LYS A 413 -15.31 -7.28 0.09
N SER A 414 -14.10 -6.93 0.46
CA SER A 414 -13.75 -5.60 0.91
C SER A 414 -13.89 -4.53 -0.19
N HIS A 415 -13.85 -4.86 -1.49
CA HIS A 415 -13.92 -3.87 -2.59
C HIS A 415 -12.97 -2.67 -2.42
N GLY A 416 -11.79 -2.86 -1.82
CA GLY A 416 -10.87 -1.76 -1.47
C GLY A 416 -11.29 -0.93 -0.25
N LYS A 417 -12.42 -1.22 0.37
CA LYS A 417 -12.85 -0.79 1.72
C LYS A 417 -12.41 -1.80 2.78
N LEU A 418 -11.14 -2.20 2.72
CA LEU A 418 -10.53 -2.93 3.84
C LEU A 418 -10.45 -1.96 5.03
N SER A 419 -10.60 -2.43 6.27
CA SER A 419 -10.45 -1.63 7.50
C SER A 419 -9.28 -2.19 8.32
N GLY A 420 -8.50 -1.34 8.99
CA GLY A 420 -7.38 -1.79 9.84
C GLY A 420 -6.34 -2.65 9.10
N ASP A 421 -5.91 -3.74 9.74
CA ASP A 421 -4.89 -4.71 9.28
C ASP A 421 -5.09 -5.25 7.85
N ASP A 422 -6.35 -5.37 7.43
CA ASP A 422 -6.71 -5.90 6.12
C ASP A 422 -6.13 -5.06 4.94
N LYS A 423 -5.96 -3.74 5.13
CA LYS A 423 -5.33 -2.84 4.12
C LYS A 423 -3.84 -3.15 3.94
N LEU A 424 -3.12 -3.37 5.05
CA LEU A 424 -1.67 -3.63 5.05
C LEU A 424 -1.34 -4.98 4.43
N ILE A 425 -2.19 -5.98 4.68
CA ILE A 425 -2.07 -7.33 4.10
C ILE A 425 -2.30 -7.28 2.58
N SER A 426 -3.29 -6.51 2.13
CA SER A 426 -3.57 -6.36 0.69
C SER A 426 -2.41 -5.71 -0.07
N HIS A 427 -1.76 -4.67 0.46
CA HIS A 427 -0.67 -4.00 -0.29
C HIS A 427 0.62 -4.81 -0.40
N ARG A 428 0.84 -5.79 0.48
CA ARG A 428 1.99 -6.69 0.40
C ARG A 428 1.77 -7.82 -0.61
N ILE A 429 0.52 -8.14 -0.90
CA ILE A 429 0.12 -9.30 -1.70
C ILE A 429 -0.42 -8.90 -3.05
N LEU A 430 -1.04 -7.74 -3.14
CA LEU A 430 -1.55 -7.13 -4.35
C LEU A 430 -0.87 -5.80 -4.61
N HIS A 431 -0.49 -5.58 -5.86
CA HIS A 431 0.03 -4.33 -6.36
C HIS A 431 -0.93 -3.69 -7.36
N TYR A 432 -0.91 -2.37 -7.42
CA TYR A 432 -1.58 -1.63 -8.49
C TYR A 432 -0.93 -1.94 -9.83
N ARG A 433 -1.77 -2.16 -10.84
CA ARG A 433 -1.41 -2.03 -12.25
C ARG A 433 -1.70 -0.60 -12.67
N VAL A 434 -0.69 0.04 -13.22
CA VAL A 434 -0.69 1.45 -13.58
C VAL A 434 -0.40 1.54 -15.07
N ASN A 435 -1.17 2.34 -15.79
CA ASN A 435 -0.95 2.64 -17.20
C ASN A 435 0.17 3.69 -17.38
N ASP A 436 0.65 3.88 -18.61
CA ASP A 436 1.72 4.85 -18.91
C ASP A 436 1.32 6.31 -18.61
N ASP A 437 0.03 6.60 -18.52
CA ASP A 437 -0.54 7.89 -18.13
C ASP A 437 -0.80 8.01 -16.62
N PHE A 438 -0.29 7.07 -15.82
CA PHE A 438 -0.45 6.97 -14.37
C PHE A 438 -1.89 6.75 -13.88
N THR A 439 -2.78 6.28 -14.74
CA THR A 439 -4.14 5.87 -14.33
C THR A 439 -4.17 4.42 -13.80
N GLU A 440 -5.08 4.13 -12.87
CA GLU A 440 -5.27 2.78 -12.32
C GLU A 440 -5.93 1.86 -13.36
N GLN A 441 -5.31 0.72 -13.60
CA GLN A 441 -5.84 -0.35 -14.44
C GLN A 441 -6.47 -1.50 -13.62
N GLY A 442 -6.11 -1.62 -12.35
CA GLY A 442 -6.61 -2.63 -11.41
C GLY A 442 -5.49 -3.26 -10.59
N TYR A 443 -5.69 -4.50 -10.14
CA TYR A 443 -4.73 -5.18 -9.28
C TYR A 443 -4.06 -6.39 -9.94
N THR A 444 -2.85 -6.71 -9.49
CA THR A 444 -2.16 -7.97 -9.74
C THR A 444 -1.55 -8.49 -8.44
N PHE A 445 -1.23 -9.79 -8.36
CA PHE A 445 -0.39 -10.29 -7.28
C PHE A 445 0.98 -9.61 -7.29
N ALA A 446 1.55 -9.41 -6.11
CA ALA A 446 2.85 -8.81 -5.90
C ALA A 446 3.96 -9.55 -6.66
N SER A 447 3.85 -10.89 -6.71
CA SER A 447 4.77 -11.77 -7.42
C SER A 447 4.12 -13.11 -7.74
N ASP A 448 4.78 -13.90 -8.59
CA ASP A 448 4.37 -15.28 -8.89
C ASP A 448 4.51 -16.20 -7.68
N TYR A 449 5.49 -15.91 -6.81
CA TYR A 449 5.63 -16.62 -5.54
C TYR A 449 4.40 -16.47 -4.65
N VAL A 450 3.87 -15.25 -4.59
CA VAL A 450 2.65 -14.96 -3.83
C VAL A 450 1.46 -15.72 -4.40
N LEU A 451 1.29 -15.67 -5.72
CA LEU A 451 0.26 -16.45 -6.42
C LEU A 451 0.38 -17.95 -6.08
N ASP A 452 1.59 -18.50 -6.04
CA ASP A 452 1.83 -19.92 -5.79
C ASP A 452 1.45 -20.36 -4.39
N ILE A 453 1.88 -19.60 -3.38
CA ILE A 453 1.53 -19.90 -1.99
C ILE A 453 0.02 -19.80 -1.80
N ILE A 454 -0.58 -18.73 -2.30
CA ILE A 454 -2.02 -18.51 -2.19
C ILE A 454 -2.79 -19.61 -2.91
N TYR A 455 -2.35 -19.98 -4.10
CA TYR A 455 -2.92 -21.08 -4.86
C TYR A 455 -2.80 -22.40 -4.09
N GLN A 456 -1.62 -22.74 -3.56
CA GLN A 456 -1.40 -23.94 -2.76
C GLN A 456 -2.32 -23.99 -1.54
N GLN A 457 -2.44 -22.89 -0.79
CA GLN A 457 -3.34 -22.81 0.36
C GLN A 457 -4.79 -23.06 -0.02
N LEU A 458 -5.28 -22.41 -1.08
CA LEU A 458 -6.64 -22.60 -1.57
C LEU A 458 -6.87 -24.01 -2.11
N TYR A 459 -5.90 -24.53 -2.85
CA TYR A 459 -6.01 -25.80 -3.54
C TYR A 459 -5.95 -27.00 -2.59
N GLU A 460 -4.97 -27.02 -1.69
CA GLU A 460 -4.70 -28.16 -0.80
C GLU A 460 -5.61 -28.17 0.43
N HIS A 461 -5.94 -26.99 0.98
CA HIS A 461 -6.65 -26.90 2.25
C HIS A 461 -8.13 -26.51 2.12
N ASN A 462 -8.56 -25.88 1.01
CA ASN A 462 -9.94 -25.42 0.90
C ASN A 462 -10.42 -25.17 -0.54
N ARG A 463 -10.55 -26.24 -1.33
CA ARG A 463 -11.03 -26.18 -2.73
C ARG A 463 -12.33 -25.36 -2.88
N ALA A 464 -13.26 -25.49 -1.93
CA ALA A 464 -14.50 -24.71 -1.95
C ALA A 464 -14.25 -23.19 -1.92
N LYS A 465 -13.22 -22.71 -1.20
CA LYS A 465 -12.80 -21.30 -1.22
C LYS A 465 -12.20 -20.88 -2.57
N LEU A 466 -11.44 -21.74 -3.25
CA LEU A 466 -10.93 -21.47 -4.60
C LEU A 466 -12.07 -21.22 -5.58
N VAL A 467 -13.07 -22.12 -5.58
CA VAL A 467 -14.25 -22.00 -6.43
C VAL A 467 -15.04 -20.75 -6.09
N ALA A 468 -15.29 -20.51 -4.80
CA ALA A 468 -15.99 -19.32 -4.33
C ALA A 468 -15.26 -18.01 -4.72
N PHE A 469 -13.92 -18.01 -4.74
CA PHE A 469 -13.12 -16.87 -5.20
C PHE A 469 -13.29 -16.63 -6.71
N LEU A 470 -13.16 -17.69 -7.53
CA LEU A 470 -13.29 -17.58 -8.99
C LEU A 470 -14.69 -17.18 -9.43
N ASP A 471 -15.71 -17.56 -8.65
CA ASP A 471 -17.10 -17.16 -8.84
C ASP A 471 -17.36 -15.73 -8.33
N ALA A 472 -16.90 -15.37 -7.13
CA ALA A 472 -17.10 -14.03 -6.56
C ALA A 472 -16.37 -12.91 -7.31
N SER A 473 -15.27 -13.22 -7.99
CA SER A 473 -14.53 -12.26 -8.84
C SER A 473 -15.12 -12.09 -10.24
N ARG A 474 -16.18 -12.84 -10.58
CA ARG A 474 -16.84 -12.75 -11.89
C ARG A 474 -17.48 -11.37 -12.09
N GLY A 475 -17.15 -10.72 -13.21
CA GLY A 475 -17.75 -9.43 -13.60
C GLY A 475 -17.18 -8.20 -12.88
N PHE A 476 -16.15 -8.37 -12.05
CA PHE A 476 -15.42 -7.26 -11.43
C PHE A 476 -14.12 -7.00 -12.21
N ASP A 477 -14.13 -5.99 -13.09
CA ASP A 477 -13.01 -5.67 -13.98
C ASP A 477 -11.69 -5.43 -13.23
N LEU A 478 -11.77 -4.81 -12.04
CA LEU A 478 -10.63 -4.52 -11.17
C LEU A 478 -9.85 -5.77 -10.71
N TYR A 479 -10.53 -6.91 -10.63
CA TYR A 479 -9.97 -8.21 -10.23
C TYR A 479 -9.83 -9.20 -11.39
N ALA A 480 -10.16 -8.80 -12.62
CA ALA A 480 -10.16 -9.69 -13.78
C ALA A 480 -8.80 -10.35 -14.03
N VAL A 481 -7.71 -9.59 -13.83
CA VAL A 481 -6.33 -10.09 -13.95
C VAL A 481 -6.05 -11.15 -12.90
N ILE A 482 -6.33 -10.87 -11.63
CA ILE A 482 -6.11 -11.80 -10.51
C ILE A 482 -6.91 -13.08 -10.73
N ARG A 483 -8.18 -12.97 -11.11
CA ARG A 483 -9.03 -14.12 -11.47
C ARG A 483 -8.39 -14.96 -12.57
N GLY A 484 -7.93 -14.31 -13.64
CA GLY A 484 -7.24 -14.95 -14.76
C GLY A 484 -6.02 -15.74 -14.30
N ARG A 485 -5.13 -15.12 -13.50
CA ARG A 485 -3.91 -15.76 -13.01
C ARG A 485 -4.17 -16.95 -12.08
N VAL A 486 -5.15 -16.84 -11.19
CA VAL A 486 -5.55 -17.97 -10.32
C VAL A 486 -6.15 -19.11 -11.15
N PHE A 487 -7.00 -18.79 -12.13
CA PHE A 487 -7.60 -19.77 -13.03
C PHE A 487 -6.55 -20.46 -13.89
N GLU A 488 -5.56 -19.73 -14.40
CA GLU A 488 -4.42 -20.27 -15.14
C GLU A 488 -3.62 -21.26 -14.28
N ARG A 489 -3.31 -20.92 -13.03
CA ARG A 489 -2.64 -21.84 -12.09
C ARG A 489 -3.50 -23.09 -11.83
N TYR A 490 -4.82 -22.94 -11.77
CA TYR A 490 -5.76 -24.07 -11.69
C TYR A 490 -5.70 -24.97 -12.93
N VAL A 491 -5.79 -24.40 -14.12
CA VAL A 491 -5.71 -25.15 -15.39
C VAL A 491 -4.41 -25.94 -15.50
N HIS A 492 -3.28 -25.34 -15.15
CA HIS A 492 -1.98 -26.03 -15.17
C HIS A 492 -1.85 -27.15 -14.13
N SER A 493 -2.69 -27.18 -13.09
CA SER A 493 -2.74 -28.31 -12.17
C SER A 493 -3.60 -29.45 -12.71
N VAL A 494 -4.69 -29.12 -13.43
CA VAL A 494 -5.69 -30.08 -13.91
C VAL A 494 -5.27 -30.76 -15.21
N LEU A 495 -4.89 -30.00 -16.25
CA LEU A 495 -4.67 -30.57 -17.58
C LEU A 495 -3.60 -31.68 -17.62
N PRO A 496 -2.45 -31.58 -16.92
CA PRO A 496 -1.46 -32.65 -16.95
C PRO A 496 -1.94 -33.98 -16.35
N GLN A 497 -2.98 -33.97 -15.51
CA GLN A 497 -3.52 -35.22 -14.95
C GLN A 497 -4.33 -36.02 -15.96
N GLY A 498 -4.69 -35.42 -17.09
CA GLY A 498 -5.65 -35.99 -18.03
C GLY A 498 -7.07 -35.97 -17.47
N GLY A 499 -8.00 -36.51 -18.24
CA GLY A 499 -9.42 -36.54 -17.88
C GLY A 499 -10.32 -36.28 -19.08
N ASN A 500 -11.61 -36.09 -18.79
CA ASN A 500 -12.64 -35.85 -19.80
C ASN A 500 -13.08 -34.40 -19.74
N PHE A 501 -12.94 -33.68 -20.84
CA PHE A 501 -13.23 -32.24 -20.92
C PHE A 501 -14.33 -31.96 -21.94
N ARG A 502 -15.26 -31.07 -21.59
CA ARG A 502 -16.23 -30.54 -22.55
C ARG A 502 -15.53 -29.60 -23.51
N VAL A 503 -15.78 -29.79 -24.81
CA VAL A 503 -15.16 -29.05 -25.89
C VAL A 503 -16.20 -28.69 -26.93
N ARG A 504 -16.08 -27.50 -27.51
CA ARG A 504 -16.77 -27.11 -28.74
C ARG A 504 -15.75 -26.65 -29.77
N ARG A 505 -15.92 -27.05 -31.03
CA ARG A 505 -15.11 -26.53 -32.13
C ARG A 505 -15.59 -25.11 -32.47
N LEU A 506 -14.65 -24.18 -32.58
CA LEU A 506 -14.93 -22.80 -32.92
C LEU A 506 -14.67 -22.60 -34.41
N THR A 507 -15.71 -22.25 -35.16
CA THR A 507 -15.59 -21.99 -36.60
C THR A 507 -16.10 -20.60 -36.95
N VAL A 508 -15.59 -20.07 -38.07
CA VAL A 508 -16.11 -18.84 -38.66
C VAL A 508 -17.33 -19.21 -39.51
N GLY A 509 -18.53 -18.82 -39.10
CA GLY A 509 -19.72 -19.04 -39.93
C GLY A 509 -19.87 -18.00 -41.05
N PRO A 510 -20.97 -18.08 -41.83
CA PRO A 510 -21.16 -17.29 -43.04
C PRO A 510 -21.26 -15.77 -42.76
N LYS A 511 -20.86 -14.97 -43.75
CA LYS A 511 -20.97 -13.50 -43.71
C LYS A 511 -22.45 -13.11 -43.73
N HIS A 512 -22.95 -12.46 -42.68
CA HIS A 512 -24.23 -11.75 -42.72
C HIS A 512 -23.98 -10.26 -42.93
N ILE A 513 -24.68 -9.68 -43.91
CA ILE A 513 -24.69 -8.23 -44.13
C ILE A 513 -25.84 -7.67 -43.30
N THR A 514 -25.51 -6.83 -42.33
CA THR A 514 -26.52 -6.06 -41.57
C THR A 514 -26.45 -4.60 -42.00
N ALA A 515 -27.62 -3.98 -42.19
CA ALA A 515 -27.70 -2.54 -42.41
C ALA A 515 -27.22 -1.81 -41.16
N GLY A 516 -26.33 -0.83 -41.34
CA GLY A 516 -25.88 0.07 -40.29
C GLY A 516 -26.98 1.06 -39.89
N VAL A 517 -26.73 1.79 -38.81
CA VAL A 517 -27.66 2.79 -38.25
C VAL A 517 -27.80 4.01 -39.17
N ASN A 518 -26.88 4.20 -40.12
CA ASN A 518 -26.91 5.24 -41.15
C ASN A 518 -27.23 4.63 -42.53
N GLU A 519 -28.07 5.31 -43.32
CA GLU A 519 -28.34 4.93 -44.72
C GLU A 519 -27.02 4.86 -45.51
N GLY A 520 -26.68 3.65 -45.98
CA GLY A 520 -25.50 3.39 -46.80
C GLY A 520 -24.35 2.63 -46.12
N GLU A 521 -24.33 2.49 -44.79
CA GLU A 521 -23.32 1.66 -44.12
C GLU A 521 -23.72 0.18 -44.12
N ARG A 522 -22.93 -0.67 -44.80
CA ARG A 522 -23.05 -2.14 -44.69
C ARG A 522 -22.04 -2.64 -43.65
N LYS A 523 -22.51 -3.07 -42.47
CA LYS A 523 -21.66 -3.79 -41.50
C LYS A 523 -21.73 -5.29 -41.80
N VAL A 524 -20.60 -5.87 -42.18
CA VAL A 524 -20.44 -7.32 -42.34
C VAL A 524 -20.16 -7.91 -40.95
N LYS A 525 -21.13 -8.64 -40.38
CA LYS A 525 -20.94 -9.44 -39.16
C LYS A 525 -20.89 -10.91 -39.57
N ARG A 526 -19.86 -11.65 -39.16
CA ARG A 526 -19.80 -13.11 -39.37
C ARG A 526 -20.59 -13.78 -38.24
N ALA A 527 -21.61 -14.57 -38.56
CA ALA A 527 -22.28 -15.39 -37.56
C ALA A 527 -21.34 -16.57 -37.20
N VAL A 528 -21.26 -16.96 -35.93
CA VAL A 528 -20.44 -18.10 -35.47
C VAL A 528 -21.37 -19.30 -35.36
N VAL A 529 -20.99 -20.44 -35.96
CA VAL A 529 -21.74 -21.70 -35.86
C VAL A 529 -21.02 -22.55 -34.81
N ASP A 530 -21.70 -22.83 -33.70
CA ASP A 530 -21.19 -23.76 -32.68
C ASP A 530 -21.48 -25.19 -33.14
N GLU A 531 -20.45 -26.01 -33.33
CA GLU A 531 -20.64 -27.47 -33.37
C GLU A 531 -21.12 -27.96 -32.00
N ASP A 532 -21.84 -29.11 -31.99
CA ASP A 532 -22.31 -29.75 -30.77
C ASP A 532 -21.17 -29.93 -29.75
N THR A 533 -21.51 -29.77 -28.47
CA THR A 533 -20.58 -30.03 -27.37
C THR A 533 -20.16 -31.49 -27.39
N LYS A 534 -18.85 -31.72 -27.45
CA LYS A 534 -18.23 -33.05 -27.41
C LYS A 534 -17.42 -33.19 -26.12
N THR A 535 -17.22 -34.42 -25.69
CA THR A 535 -16.28 -34.74 -24.61
C THR A 535 -14.99 -35.26 -25.21
N VAL A 536 -13.86 -34.62 -24.90
CA VAL A 536 -12.52 -35.04 -25.32
C VAL A 536 -11.79 -35.64 -24.13
N HIS A 537 -11.21 -36.82 -24.34
CA HIS A 537 -10.32 -37.44 -23.36
C HIS A 537 -8.88 -36.96 -23.57
N LEU A 538 -8.31 -36.30 -22.57
CA LEU A 538 -6.88 -36.01 -22.53
C LEU A 538 -6.18 -37.10 -21.70
N PRO A 539 -5.16 -37.79 -22.21
CA PRO A 539 -4.40 -38.73 -21.40
C PRO A 539 -3.63 -38.00 -20.30
N LYS A 540 -3.15 -38.75 -19.30
CA LYS A 540 -2.22 -38.20 -18.32
C LYS A 540 -0.91 -37.80 -19.02
N LEU A 541 -0.45 -36.59 -18.77
CA LEU A 541 0.73 -36.01 -19.39
C LEU A 541 1.85 -35.79 -18.36
N LYS A 542 3.10 -35.96 -18.80
CA LYS A 542 4.28 -35.60 -18.00
C LYS A 542 4.37 -34.07 -17.94
N ASN A 543 4.23 -33.48 -16.76
CA ASN A 543 4.32 -32.03 -16.59
C ASN A 543 5.79 -31.57 -16.57
N VAL A 544 6.16 -30.66 -17.48
CA VAL A 544 7.51 -30.11 -17.61
C VAL A 544 7.42 -28.59 -17.71
N VAL A 545 8.08 -27.91 -16.77
CA VAL A 545 8.31 -26.46 -16.86
C VAL A 545 9.62 -26.23 -17.60
N PHE A 546 9.62 -25.36 -18.61
CA PHE A 546 10.79 -25.10 -19.44
C PHE A 546 11.14 -23.61 -19.49
N GLU A 547 12.42 -23.33 -19.72
CA GLU A 547 12.98 -21.98 -19.83
C GLU A 547 13.52 -21.69 -21.24
N ARG A 548 13.94 -22.73 -21.95
CA ARG A 548 14.59 -22.62 -23.26
C ARG A 548 13.90 -23.47 -24.31
N ASP A 549 13.97 -23.01 -25.55
CA ASP A 549 13.31 -23.60 -26.71
C ASP A 549 13.79 -25.04 -26.98
N GLU A 550 15.05 -25.37 -26.70
CA GLU A 550 15.58 -26.72 -26.93
C GLU A 550 14.81 -27.78 -26.11
N GLN A 551 14.35 -27.41 -24.90
CA GLN A 551 13.57 -28.29 -24.02
C GLN A 551 12.19 -28.62 -24.58
N VAL A 552 11.64 -27.76 -25.44
CA VAL A 552 10.39 -28.00 -26.18
C VAL A 552 10.66 -28.96 -27.32
N THR A 553 11.70 -28.70 -28.12
CA THR A 553 12.05 -29.53 -29.28
C THR A 553 12.47 -30.95 -28.92
N SER A 554 13.04 -31.14 -27.72
CA SER A 554 13.49 -32.44 -27.22
C SER A 554 12.47 -33.14 -26.32
N ALA A 555 11.24 -32.63 -26.21
CA ALA A 555 10.25 -33.16 -25.29
C ALA A 555 9.71 -34.52 -25.73
N ASP A 556 9.54 -35.44 -24.77
CA ASP A 556 8.90 -36.73 -25.02
C ASP A 556 7.45 -36.55 -25.51
N LEU A 557 6.90 -37.56 -26.20
CA LEU A 557 5.46 -37.62 -26.46
C LEU A 557 4.66 -37.64 -25.14
N ALA A 558 3.43 -37.12 -25.18
CA ALA A 558 2.56 -37.00 -23.99
C ALA A 558 3.18 -36.15 -22.87
N THR A 559 3.90 -35.09 -23.24
CA THR A 559 4.46 -34.09 -22.30
C THR A 559 3.62 -32.82 -22.34
N TYR A 560 3.20 -32.36 -21.15
CA TYR A 560 2.61 -31.04 -20.96
C TYR A 560 3.75 -30.04 -20.69
N LEU A 561 3.96 -29.12 -21.62
CA LEU A 561 5.03 -28.14 -21.60
C LEU A 561 4.47 -26.79 -21.17
N ARG A 562 4.97 -26.30 -20.04
CA ARG A 562 4.63 -24.97 -19.52
C ARG A 562 5.86 -24.06 -19.55
N PRO A 563 5.80 -22.89 -20.17
CA PRO A 563 6.90 -21.95 -20.10
C PRO A 563 7.03 -21.38 -18.68
N LYS A 564 8.27 -21.19 -18.21
CA LYS A 564 8.53 -20.58 -16.89
C LYS A 564 8.24 -19.08 -16.90
N ALA A 565 8.50 -18.41 -18.03
CA ALA A 565 8.23 -16.99 -18.25
C ALA A 565 7.11 -16.82 -19.28
N SER A 566 6.36 -15.73 -19.22
CA SER A 566 5.27 -15.41 -20.18
C SER A 566 5.78 -14.95 -21.56
N ASN A 567 6.93 -15.43 -22.03
CA ASN A 567 7.55 -15.06 -23.31
C ASN A 567 6.88 -15.71 -24.54
N PHE A 568 5.89 -16.59 -24.33
CA PHE A 568 5.05 -17.17 -25.37
C PHE A 568 3.77 -16.35 -25.52
N GLU A 569 3.82 -15.29 -26.33
CA GLU A 569 2.76 -14.28 -26.46
C GLU A 569 1.38 -14.76 -26.96
N SER A 570 1.16 -16.05 -27.18
CA SER A 570 -0.07 -16.58 -27.81
C SER A 570 -0.56 -17.92 -27.25
N VAL A 571 0.24 -18.57 -26.39
CA VAL A 571 -0.10 -19.84 -25.73
C VAL A 571 0.46 -19.82 -24.32
N ASP A 572 -0.31 -20.31 -23.36
CA ASP A 572 0.12 -20.47 -21.96
C ASP A 572 0.74 -21.85 -21.70
N ALA A 573 0.42 -22.84 -22.54
CA ALA A 573 1.05 -24.16 -22.50
C ALA A 573 0.89 -24.93 -23.82
N MET A 574 1.60 -26.04 -23.95
CA MET A 574 1.50 -26.97 -25.06
C MET A 574 1.45 -28.41 -24.54
N ALA A 575 0.89 -29.32 -25.32
CA ALA A 575 1.07 -30.74 -25.12
C ALA A 575 1.53 -31.42 -26.42
N THR A 576 2.59 -32.22 -26.31
CA THR A 576 3.17 -32.92 -27.47
C THR A 576 2.22 -34.03 -27.96
N PRO A 577 2.08 -34.20 -29.29
CA PRO A 577 2.82 -33.50 -30.33
C PRO A 577 2.16 -32.22 -30.86
N ASN A 578 0.85 -32.02 -30.69
CA ASN A 578 0.08 -31.11 -31.55
C ASN A 578 -0.98 -30.25 -30.85
N ILE A 579 -0.95 -30.16 -29.52
CA ILE A 579 -1.97 -29.44 -28.75
C ILE A 579 -1.40 -28.15 -28.17
N LEU A 580 -2.10 -27.04 -28.38
CA LEU A 580 -1.80 -25.73 -27.82
C LEU A 580 -2.91 -25.33 -26.85
N PHE A 581 -2.56 -24.72 -25.73
CA PHE A 581 -3.49 -24.22 -24.73
C PHE A 581 -3.33 -22.72 -24.55
N GLN A 582 -4.43 -21.99 -24.65
CA GLN A 582 -4.51 -20.58 -24.30
C GLN A 582 -5.60 -20.41 -23.22
N VAL A 583 -5.19 -20.12 -22.01
CA VAL A 583 -6.08 -19.95 -20.87
C VAL A 583 -6.66 -18.54 -20.87
N THR A 584 -7.96 -18.42 -20.68
CA THR A 584 -8.57 -17.09 -20.57
C THR A 584 -9.84 -17.08 -19.74
N CYS A 585 -10.02 -15.96 -19.04
CA CYS A 585 -11.28 -15.59 -18.38
C CYS A 585 -12.07 -14.54 -19.17
N ALA A 586 -11.53 -14.05 -20.30
CA ALA A 586 -12.15 -13.03 -21.14
C ALA A 586 -12.89 -13.69 -22.32
N ARG A 587 -13.99 -13.07 -22.79
CA ARG A 587 -14.76 -13.55 -23.95
C ARG A 587 -14.06 -13.26 -25.28
N VAL A 588 -13.17 -12.28 -25.30
CA VAL A 588 -12.39 -11.86 -26.47
C VAL A 588 -10.92 -11.95 -26.08
N HIS A 589 -10.19 -12.84 -26.75
CA HIS A 589 -8.78 -13.11 -26.47
C HIS A 589 -8.03 -13.47 -27.77
N PRO A 590 -7.82 -12.49 -28.67
CA PRO A 590 -7.13 -12.72 -29.93
C PRO A 590 -5.67 -13.14 -29.70
N CYS A 591 -5.22 -14.16 -30.43
CA CYS A 591 -3.81 -14.59 -30.40
C CYS A 591 -3.01 -13.89 -31.50
N LYS A 592 -1.73 -13.62 -31.23
CA LYS A 592 -0.82 -13.08 -32.23
C LYS A 592 -0.36 -14.20 -33.17
N ARG A 593 -0.54 -14.00 -34.47
CA ARG A 593 -0.19 -15.01 -35.47
C ARG A 593 1.29 -15.41 -35.40
N LYS A 594 2.19 -14.44 -35.17
CA LYS A 594 3.63 -14.67 -35.06
C LYS A 594 3.98 -15.63 -33.91
N GLY A 595 3.37 -15.42 -32.74
CA GLY A 595 3.52 -16.32 -31.59
C GLY A 595 3.07 -17.74 -31.91
N LEU A 596 1.92 -17.91 -32.56
CA LEU A 596 1.43 -19.23 -32.97
C LEU A 596 2.35 -19.92 -33.97
N CYS A 597 2.87 -19.21 -34.98
CA CYS A 597 3.85 -19.78 -35.92
C CYS A 597 5.08 -20.32 -35.18
N ARG A 598 5.69 -19.48 -34.32
CA ARG A 598 6.88 -19.85 -33.54
C ARG A 598 6.67 -21.13 -32.75
N VAL A 599 5.52 -21.24 -32.08
CA VAL A 599 5.16 -22.41 -31.27
C VAL A 599 5.00 -23.67 -32.11
N LEU A 600 4.33 -23.57 -33.25
CA LEU A 600 4.14 -24.70 -34.16
C LEU A 600 5.47 -25.16 -34.78
N ASP A 601 6.39 -24.24 -35.06
CA ASP A 601 7.73 -24.57 -35.51
C ASP A 601 8.54 -25.31 -34.43
N LEU A 602 8.45 -24.88 -33.17
CA LEU A 602 9.09 -25.56 -32.03
C LEU A 602 8.58 -26.99 -31.80
N LEU A 603 7.30 -27.23 -32.10
CA LEU A 603 6.71 -28.58 -32.05
C LEU A 603 7.02 -29.42 -33.31
N GLY A 604 7.85 -28.92 -34.22
CA GLY A 604 8.24 -29.64 -35.44
C GLY A 604 7.15 -29.70 -36.50
N LYS A 605 6.33 -28.65 -36.63
CA LYS A 605 5.23 -28.53 -37.60
C LYS A 605 4.28 -29.75 -37.55
N PRO A 606 3.62 -29.98 -36.40
CA PRO A 606 2.87 -31.20 -36.18
C PRO A 606 1.67 -31.35 -37.12
N ALA A 607 1.30 -32.59 -37.40
CA ALA A 607 0.06 -32.89 -38.12
C ALA A 607 -1.16 -32.53 -37.25
N GLU A 608 -2.20 -31.97 -37.88
CA GLU A 608 -3.47 -31.60 -37.24
C GLU A 608 -3.31 -30.78 -35.94
N PRO A 609 -2.67 -29.60 -35.99
CA PRO A 609 -2.49 -28.80 -34.79
C PRO A 609 -3.84 -28.29 -34.27
N ARG A 610 -4.02 -28.32 -32.95
CA ARG A 610 -5.25 -27.88 -32.26
C ARG A 610 -4.93 -26.81 -31.24
N LEU A 611 -5.67 -25.71 -31.27
CA LEU A 611 -5.63 -24.65 -30.26
C LEU A 611 -6.87 -24.71 -29.40
N TYR A 612 -6.69 -24.98 -28.12
CA TYR A 612 -7.76 -24.92 -27.12
C TYR A 612 -7.70 -23.60 -26.34
N PHE A 613 -8.74 -22.80 -26.47
CA PHE A 613 -9.05 -21.77 -25.50
C PHE A 613 -9.63 -22.43 -24.25
N VAL A 614 -8.85 -22.45 -23.17
CA VAL A 614 -9.25 -23.09 -21.92
C VAL A 614 -9.93 -22.05 -21.05
N VAL A 615 -11.19 -22.28 -20.74
CA VAL A 615 -12.06 -21.27 -20.12
C VAL A 615 -12.80 -21.81 -18.90
N PRO A 616 -13.18 -20.93 -17.96
CA PRO A 616 -14.06 -21.31 -16.86
C PRO A 616 -15.49 -21.60 -17.37
N PRO A 617 -16.29 -22.36 -16.60
CA PRO A 617 -17.65 -22.77 -17.00
C PRO A 617 -18.56 -21.61 -17.39
N ASP A 618 -18.37 -20.45 -16.77
CA ASP A 618 -19.27 -19.31 -16.87
C ASP A 618 -19.18 -18.53 -18.19
N ILE A 619 -18.16 -18.79 -19.00
CA ILE A 619 -18.02 -18.22 -20.35
C ILE A 619 -18.01 -19.29 -21.45
N PHE A 620 -18.02 -20.58 -21.10
CA PHE A 620 -17.87 -21.67 -22.07
C PHE A 620 -18.94 -21.65 -23.15
N ASP A 621 -20.22 -21.55 -22.80
CA ASP A 621 -21.33 -21.63 -23.77
C ASP A 621 -21.36 -20.42 -24.73
N ASP A 622 -20.85 -19.27 -24.28
CA ASP A 622 -20.85 -18.03 -25.07
C ASP A 622 -19.52 -17.70 -25.74
N PHE A 623 -18.46 -18.47 -25.50
CA PHE A 623 -17.15 -18.21 -26.07
C PHE A 623 -17.17 -18.44 -27.58
N ARG A 624 -16.67 -17.48 -28.35
CA ARG A 624 -16.71 -17.49 -29.82
C ARG A 624 -15.32 -17.58 -30.43
N TYR A 625 -15.28 -17.82 -31.74
CA TYR A 625 -14.06 -17.85 -32.53
C TYR A 625 -13.20 -16.60 -32.33
N GLN A 626 -11.88 -16.77 -32.19
CA GLN A 626 -10.94 -15.68 -31.96
C GLN A 626 -10.09 -15.42 -33.20
N ALA A 627 -10.12 -14.18 -33.70
CA ALA A 627 -9.32 -13.81 -34.87
C ALA A 627 -7.82 -13.71 -34.51
N TYR A 628 -6.96 -14.18 -35.42
CA TYR A 628 -5.51 -14.04 -35.26
C TYR A 628 -5.06 -12.64 -35.69
N GLN A 629 -4.32 -11.95 -34.82
CA GLN A 629 -3.79 -10.62 -35.09
C GLN A 629 -2.55 -10.68 -36.00
N HIS A 630 -2.54 -9.82 -37.01
CA HIS A 630 -1.38 -9.53 -37.85
C HIS A 630 -0.73 -8.23 -37.36
N ASN A 631 0.59 -8.22 -37.19
CA ASN A 631 1.28 -6.95 -36.97
C ASN A 631 1.19 -6.12 -38.26
N GLU A 632 0.65 -4.90 -38.15
CA GLU A 632 0.67 -3.93 -39.23
C GLU A 632 2.12 -3.49 -39.49
N ARG A 633 2.78 -4.16 -40.45
CA ARG A 633 3.81 -3.64 -41.38
C ARG A 633 4.37 -4.84 -42.17
N LYS A 634 3.96 -4.91 -43.45
CA LYS A 634 4.26 -5.91 -44.49
C LYS A 634 3.40 -7.18 -44.48
N LYS A 635 2.53 -7.28 -45.50
CA LYS A 635 2.02 -8.54 -46.04
C LYS A 635 3.20 -9.30 -46.64
N GLN A 636 3.93 -10.06 -45.82
CA GLN A 636 4.86 -11.05 -46.34
C GLN A 636 4.04 -12.29 -46.69
N LYS A 637 4.07 -12.70 -47.96
CA LYS A 637 3.54 -14.00 -48.40
C LYS A 637 4.46 -15.06 -47.81
N ASP A 638 4.06 -15.68 -46.69
CA ASP A 638 4.71 -16.90 -46.22
C ASP A 638 4.02 -18.11 -46.84
N GLU A 639 4.81 -18.95 -47.49
CA GLU A 639 4.38 -20.10 -48.30
C GLU A 639 3.98 -21.35 -47.48
N ASP A 640 4.15 -21.32 -46.15
CA ASP A 640 3.70 -22.39 -45.24
C ASP A 640 2.65 -21.85 -44.25
N ASN A 641 1.38 -21.90 -44.65
CA ASN A 641 0.29 -21.38 -43.83
C ASN A 641 -0.14 -22.39 -42.74
N ILE A 642 0.80 -22.83 -41.91
CA ILE A 642 0.54 -23.83 -40.86
C ILE A 642 -0.52 -23.37 -39.84
N VAL A 643 -0.63 -22.05 -39.63
CA VAL A 643 -1.67 -21.42 -38.80
C VAL A 643 -3.07 -21.54 -39.43
N GLU A 644 -3.20 -21.66 -40.76
CA GLU A 644 -4.50 -21.94 -41.41
C GLU A 644 -4.97 -23.38 -41.17
N LYS A 645 -4.06 -24.31 -40.87
CA LYS A 645 -4.38 -25.67 -40.46
C LYS A 645 -4.72 -25.79 -38.97
N LEU A 646 -4.54 -24.71 -38.20
CA LEU A 646 -4.78 -24.69 -36.76
C LEU A 646 -6.28 -24.62 -36.47
N GLU A 647 -6.81 -25.71 -35.94
CA GLU A 647 -8.20 -25.77 -35.53
C GLU A 647 -8.40 -25.12 -34.17
N GLN A 648 -9.41 -24.25 -34.04
CA GLN A 648 -9.76 -23.62 -32.77
C GLN A 648 -10.85 -24.40 -32.05
N PHE A 649 -10.66 -24.57 -30.76
CA PHE A 649 -11.61 -25.18 -29.85
C PHE A 649 -11.72 -24.32 -28.60
N VAL A 650 -12.88 -24.37 -27.94
CA VAL A 650 -13.01 -23.95 -26.54
C VAL A 650 -13.12 -25.20 -25.68
N MET A 651 -12.39 -25.23 -24.58
CA MET A 651 -12.39 -26.31 -23.60
C MET A 651 -12.84 -25.78 -22.23
N GLU A 652 -13.85 -26.41 -21.66
CA GLU A 652 -14.29 -26.11 -20.29
C GLU A 652 -13.38 -26.83 -19.28
N VAL A 653 -12.80 -26.09 -18.34
CA VAL A 653 -12.21 -26.67 -17.14
C VAL A 653 -13.13 -26.38 -15.95
N SER A 654 -13.98 -27.36 -15.66
CA SER A 654 -14.91 -27.30 -14.52
C SER A 654 -14.16 -27.31 -13.20
N TYR A 655 -14.66 -26.51 -12.26
CA TYR A 655 -14.21 -26.45 -10.88
C TYR A 655 -14.46 -27.73 -10.07
N ALA A 656 -15.10 -28.75 -10.65
CA ALA A 656 -15.35 -30.06 -10.04
C ALA A 656 -14.28 -31.12 -10.32
N HIS A 657 -13.30 -30.88 -11.22
CA HIS A 657 -12.25 -31.85 -11.55
C HIS A 657 -11.36 -32.21 -10.35
N GLU A 658 -11.55 -33.37 -9.74
CA GLU A 658 -10.70 -33.85 -8.65
C GLU A 658 -9.32 -34.26 -9.18
N ILE A 659 -8.25 -33.70 -8.61
CA ILE A 659 -6.89 -34.24 -8.80
C ILE A 659 -6.66 -35.22 -7.65
N PRO A 660 -6.25 -36.47 -7.93
CA PRO A 660 -5.85 -37.40 -6.89
C PRO A 660 -4.78 -36.75 -5.99
N ARG A 661 -4.99 -36.75 -4.67
CA ARG A 661 -3.95 -36.35 -3.72
C ARG A 661 -2.70 -37.17 -4.02
N ILE A 662 -1.58 -36.51 -4.32
CA ILE A 662 -0.30 -37.18 -4.53
C ILE A 662 -0.01 -37.99 -3.27
N LYS A 663 -0.05 -39.32 -3.35
CA LYS A 663 0.60 -40.16 -2.37
C LYS A 663 2.09 -39.89 -2.55
N GLU A 664 2.70 -39.28 -1.54
CA GLU A 664 4.12 -38.92 -1.55
C GLU A 664 4.95 -40.16 -1.90
N ALA A 665 5.63 -40.11 -3.04
CA ALA A 665 6.80 -40.95 -3.24
C ALA A 665 7.87 -40.39 -2.28
N GLU A 666 8.44 -41.26 -1.46
CA GLU A 666 9.49 -40.94 -0.50
C GLU A 666 10.70 -40.32 -1.21
N GLY A 667 10.71 -38.98 -1.23
CA GLY A 667 11.74 -38.12 -1.78
C GLY A 667 11.46 -36.72 -1.25
N GLU A 668 12.02 -36.41 -0.08
CA GLU A 668 11.75 -35.18 0.66
C GLU A 668 12.13 -33.92 -0.13
N ASP A 669 11.13 -33.09 -0.45
CA ASP A 669 11.30 -31.73 -0.96
C ASP A 669 11.82 -30.79 0.16
N PRO A 670 12.96 -30.08 -0.02
CA PRO A 670 13.50 -29.14 0.96
C PRO A 670 12.54 -27.99 1.32
N MET A 671 11.56 -27.68 0.47
CA MET A 671 10.54 -26.65 0.71
C MET A 671 9.47 -27.12 1.72
N LYS A 672 9.12 -28.41 1.71
CA LYS A 672 8.25 -29.04 2.72
C LYS A 672 8.88 -29.04 4.10
N LYS A 673 10.22 -29.16 4.20
CA LYS A 673 10.95 -29.04 5.49
C LYS A 673 10.76 -27.68 6.14
N LYS A 674 10.69 -26.59 5.37
CA LYS A 674 10.47 -25.24 5.92
C LYS A 674 9.02 -25.02 6.33
N VAL A 675 8.05 -25.38 5.49
CA VAL A 675 6.62 -25.20 5.78
C VAL A 675 6.17 -26.07 6.96
N LYS A 676 6.61 -27.34 7.01
CA LYS A 676 6.30 -28.26 8.11
C LYS A 676 6.95 -27.81 9.43
N LYS A 677 8.19 -27.32 9.39
CA LYS A 677 8.89 -26.77 10.58
C LYS A 677 8.24 -25.48 11.09
N VAL A 678 7.64 -24.68 10.22
CA VAL A 678 6.87 -23.48 10.59
C VAL A 678 5.51 -23.87 11.20
N GLN A 679 4.79 -24.82 10.60
CA GLN A 679 3.52 -25.33 11.15
C GLN A 679 3.71 -26.06 12.49
N ASP A 680 4.76 -26.87 12.64
CA ASP A 680 5.04 -27.60 13.87
C ASP A 680 5.48 -26.66 15.02
N ASN A 681 6.19 -25.57 14.71
CA ASN A 681 6.55 -24.55 15.70
C ASN A 681 5.34 -23.75 16.18
N VAL A 682 4.44 -23.35 15.27
CA VAL A 682 3.19 -22.64 15.62
C VAL A 682 2.24 -23.53 16.44
N THR A 683 2.25 -24.84 16.18
CA THR A 683 1.41 -25.79 16.92
C THR A 683 1.98 -26.09 18.32
N ARG A 684 3.32 -26.13 18.46
CA ARG A 684 3.98 -26.29 19.78
C ARG A 684 3.81 -25.08 20.68
N GLU A 685 3.86 -23.86 20.15
CA GLU A 685 3.61 -22.65 20.95
C GLU A 685 2.14 -22.54 21.40
N LYS A 686 1.18 -23.05 20.62
CA LYS A 686 -0.23 -23.10 21.02
C LYS A 686 -0.55 -24.20 22.03
N CYS A 687 0.16 -25.33 22.01
CA CYS A 687 -0.04 -26.40 22.99
C CYS A 687 0.78 -26.22 24.28
N GLY A 688 1.83 -25.40 24.28
CA GLY A 688 2.68 -25.16 25.46
C GLY A 688 2.10 -24.21 26.52
N LEU A 689 0.93 -23.61 26.28
CA LEU A 689 0.26 -22.70 27.23
C LEU A 689 -0.91 -23.35 27.99
N VAL A 690 -1.11 -24.67 27.82
CA VAL A 690 -2.15 -25.42 28.56
C VAL A 690 -1.61 -26.78 29.04
N SER A 691 -0.63 -26.75 29.95
CA SER A 691 -0.41 -27.84 30.92
C SER A 691 0.75 -27.47 31.87
N GLU A 692 0.37 -27.18 33.12
CA GLU A 692 1.12 -27.11 34.38
C GLU A 692 2.36 -26.21 34.51
#